data_AF-A0A2T2VBC0-F1
#
_entry.id   AF-A0A2T2VBC0-F1
#
_cell.length_a   1.000
_cell.length_b   1.000
_cell.length_c   1.000
_cell.angle_alpha   90.00
_cell.angle_beta   90.00
_cell.angle_gamma   90.00
#
_symmetry.space_group_name_H-M   'P 1'
#
loop_
_entity.id
_entity.type
_entity.pdbx_description
1 polymer ?
#
loop_
_entity_poly.entity_id
_entity_poly.type
_entity_poly.pdbx_seq_one_letter_code
_entity_poly.pdbx_strand_id
1 'polypeptide(L)'
;MRTAIILVLLLISVFAWSQSSFTDDFSDGDFTANPQWLGDTAKFIVNPNNQLQSNGPQVTDEAVLYTPVTPADSTIWEFHVEYDFNPSGSNFSEVVLSSDQPSLSGSYNGYYVSIGGSNDKVSLYIQQGGTSTKLIDGQDDVLDDSPISVSVKVSRDTFGKWRLWRDTSGTGNNYKLEGSATDKTHQNGNFFGLFLDYTSTRHDKFFFDDFSITNTVVDTTGPAIQDLVAPTNTTVRMFFNVPVKKGPAENPSNYSIDQGIGQPSSATLSSNRTMVELTLSNQLSLGTTYELTAQNQTDLSQNTSTSLIKTFTFYQAQPDDIVFNELSPDPDSSAPGDTPDEEFVELVNTSPFAVSLANWSFVVNDDTFSLPAQTIEPDSLVILTDDGNVPLFNPYGNVIPVNGWGQFLLTNGGANVELLNDSGQVIDRVRYSDTWYDQAADPPGWTFERILPANDCDLRSNWVVSRDSSGGTPGRPNSVTGSFADRTGPAMTAVRVDSTTSITLTFDEPLDSSNAASTSRYAIDSGLTVTGAQPIGPDFTTVQIVLSPAMDSSSSYALRTDMLLDCLGDPASDTIDFALPLAAQKGDVIINEIMYNPDPPDLPSVDYVELFNRSDHAVNLRDWKFADATSSVTLNNSLLLKGDYVFL
;
A
#
# COMPACT_ATOMS: atom_id res chain seq x y z
N MET A 1 -48.02 39.52 41.19
CA MET A 1 -48.32 38.19 41.76
C MET A 1 -49.06 37.39 40.71
N ARG A 2 -48.63 36.13 40.48
CA ARG A 2 -49.19 35.15 39.52
C ARG A 2 -48.83 35.47 38.06
N THR A 3 -48.42 34.58 37.16
CA THR A 3 -48.04 33.15 37.15
C THR A 3 -47.41 32.95 35.77
N ALA A 4 -46.25 32.30 35.66
CA ALA A 4 -45.78 31.76 34.38
C ALA A 4 -45.02 30.46 34.66
N ILE A 5 -45.77 29.36 34.65
CA ILE A 5 -45.26 28.00 34.55
C ILE A 5 -44.96 27.79 33.08
N ILE A 6 -43.68 27.71 32.70
CA ILE A 6 -43.27 27.22 31.38
C ILE A 6 -43.05 25.73 31.52
N LEU A 7 -43.98 25.00 30.90
CA LEU A 7 -44.00 23.56 30.72
C LEU A 7 -42.89 23.19 29.71
N VAL A 8 -41.79 22.63 30.18
CA VAL A 8 -40.81 21.96 29.31
C VAL A 8 -41.37 20.57 29.02
N LEU A 9 -42.01 20.42 27.87
CA LEU A 9 -42.44 19.13 27.33
C LEU A 9 -41.19 18.31 26.97
N LEU A 10 -41.03 17.19 27.66
CA LEU A 10 -40.19 16.06 27.28
C LEU A 10 -40.45 15.69 25.81
N LEU A 11 -39.50 15.99 24.92
CA LEU A 11 -39.28 15.20 23.71
C LEU A 11 -38.38 14.03 24.11
N ILE A 12 -38.97 13.01 24.75
CA ILE A 12 -38.39 11.67 24.71
C ILE A 12 -38.74 11.14 23.32
N SER A 13 -37.79 11.23 22.39
CA SER A 13 -37.76 10.34 21.25
C SER A 13 -37.72 8.91 21.81
N VAL A 14 -38.82 8.19 21.68
CA VAL A 14 -38.86 6.76 21.94
C VAL A 14 -37.92 6.12 20.93
N PHE A 15 -36.66 5.92 21.32
CA PHE A 15 -35.81 4.95 20.65
C PHE A 15 -36.48 3.61 20.87
N ALA A 16 -37.19 3.11 19.87
CA ALA A 16 -37.59 1.71 19.83
C ALA A 16 -36.29 0.90 19.88
N TRP A 17 -36.06 0.21 21.00
CA TRP A 17 -34.93 -0.68 21.13
C TRP A 17 -35.19 -1.85 20.18
N SER A 18 -34.48 -1.89 19.05
CA SER A 18 -34.57 -3.01 18.12
C SER A 18 -34.16 -4.29 18.84
N GLN A 19 -35.03 -5.30 18.81
CA GLN A 19 -34.78 -6.59 19.41
C GLN A 19 -34.21 -7.54 18.36
N SER A 20 -33.34 -8.47 18.78
CA SER A 20 -32.76 -9.49 17.90
C SER A 20 -33.58 -10.79 17.88
N SER A 21 -34.64 -10.86 18.67
CA SER A 21 -35.65 -11.91 18.68
C SER A 21 -37.03 -11.27 18.78
N PHE A 22 -38.04 -11.90 18.21
CA PHE A 22 -39.41 -11.37 18.15
C PHE A 22 -40.39 -12.54 18.19
N THR A 23 -41.48 -12.41 18.93
CA THR A 23 -42.59 -13.37 18.89
C THR A 23 -43.91 -12.62 18.99
N ASP A 24 -44.89 -13.01 18.18
CA ASP A 24 -46.25 -12.51 18.25
C ASP A 24 -47.24 -13.57 17.77
N ASP A 25 -48.10 -14.03 18.68
CA ASP A 25 -49.20 -14.98 18.43
C ASP A 25 -50.57 -14.30 18.57
N PHE A 26 -50.59 -12.96 18.69
CA PHE A 26 -51.76 -12.10 18.84
C PHE A 26 -52.77 -12.56 19.91
N SER A 27 -52.34 -13.39 20.86
CA SER A 27 -53.19 -14.02 21.87
C SER A 27 -53.78 -13.01 22.86
N ASP A 28 -53.18 -11.82 22.94
CA ASP A 28 -53.65 -10.69 23.73
C ASP A 28 -54.71 -9.83 23.01
N GLY A 29 -55.01 -10.12 21.74
CA GLY A 29 -55.99 -9.40 20.94
C GLY A 29 -55.49 -8.05 20.41
N ASP A 30 -54.19 -7.76 20.47
CA ASP A 30 -53.59 -6.49 20.06
C ASP A 30 -52.38 -6.72 19.15
N PHE A 31 -52.15 -5.80 18.22
CA PHE A 31 -50.94 -5.77 17.38
C PHE A 31 -50.27 -4.37 17.43
N THR A 32 -50.84 -3.44 18.19
CA THR A 32 -50.39 -2.05 18.27
C THR A 32 -49.49 -1.81 19.49
N ALA A 33 -49.42 -2.75 20.43
CA ALA A 33 -48.53 -2.71 21.57
C ALA A 33 -48.14 -4.13 22.05
N ASN A 34 -46.87 -4.28 22.46
CA ASN A 34 -46.32 -5.49 23.11
C ASN A 34 -46.53 -6.85 22.39
N PRO A 35 -46.07 -7.02 21.15
CA PRO A 35 -45.17 -6.11 20.44
C PRO A 35 -45.91 -5.10 19.54
N GLN A 36 -45.24 -3.98 19.26
CA GLN A 36 -45.83 -2.92 18.43
C GLN A 36 -45.54 -3.17 16.95
N TRP A 37 -46.59 -3.25 16.15
CA TRP A 37 -46.54 -3.13 14.70
C TRP A 37 -46.89 -1.71 14.23
N LEU A 38 -46.29 -1.31 13.11
CA LEU A 38 -46.33 0.00 12.48
C LEU A 38 -46.67 -0.14 10.99
N GLY A 39 -46.99 0.97 10.33
CA GLY A 39 -47.39 0.98 8.92
C GLY A 39 -48.88 1.28 8.75
N ASP A 40 -49.54 0.60 7.82
CA ASP A 40 -50.96 0.76 7.49
C ASP A 40 -51.88 0.09 8.53
N THR A 41 -51.67 0.37 9.81
CA THR A 41 -52.38 -0.25 10.94
C THR A 41 -53.91 -0.19 10.81
N ALA A 42 -54.47 0.82 10.14
CA ALA A 42 -55.92 0.92 9.89
C ALA A 42 -56.47 -0.14 8.92
N LYS A 43 -55.59 -0.82 8.14
CA LYS A 43 -55.92 -1.90 7.20
C LYS A 43 -55.77 -3.29 7.83
N PHE A 44 -55.59 -3.39 9.15
CA PHE A 44 -55.45 -4.67 9.86
C PHE A 44 -56.29 -4.66 11.14
N ILE A 45 -56.69 -5.85 11.58
CA ILE A 45 -57.34 -6.10 12.87
C ILE A 45 -56.79 -7.40 13.46
N VAL A 46 -56.89 -7.58 14.78
CA VAL A 46 -56.85 -8.93 15.38
C VAL A 46 -58.28 -9.45 15.43
N ASN A 47 -58.52 -10.58 14.80
CA ASN A 47 -59.86 -11.14 14.64
C ASN A 47 -60.32 -11.90 15.91
N PRO A 48 -61.59 -12.37 15.99
CA PRO A 48 -62.08 -13.11 17.16
C PRO A 48 -61.39 -14.46 17.44
N ASN A 49 -60.60 -14.98 16.49
CA ASN A 49 -59.78 -16.18 16.67
C ASN A 49 -58.36 -15.83 17.15
N ASN A 50 -58.09 -14.56 17.47
CA ASN A 50 -56.77 -14.04 17.83
C ASN A 50 -55.72 -14.19 16.72
N GLN A 51 -56.12 -14.00 15.45
CA GLN A 51 -55.17 -13.94 14.33
C GLN A 51 -55.11 -12.51 13.79
N LEU A 52 -53.95 -12.08 13.31
CA LEU A 52 -53.83 -10.86 12.54
C LEU A 52 -54.53 -11.06 11.19
N GLN A 53 -55.50 -10.22 10.89
CA GLN A 53 -56.31 -10.29 9.67
C GLN A 53 -56.22 -8.98 8.90
N SER A 54 -56.12 -9.06 7.57
CA SER A 54 -56.30 -7.88 6.74
C SER A 54 -57.72 -7.31 6.90
N ASN A 55 -57.87 -5.99 6.78
CA ASN A 55 -59.14 -5.27 6.89
C ASN A 55 -59.07 -3.98 6.07
N GLY A 56 -58.54 -4.09 4.86
CA GLY A 56 -58.36 -2.96 3.98
C GLY A 56 -59.67 -2.45 3.37
N PRO A 57 -59.68 -1.30 2.67
CA PRO A 57 -60.85 -0.84 1.92
C PRO A 57 -61.25 -1.83 0.81
N GLN A 58 -62.54 -1.87 0.47
CA GLN A 58 -63.11 -2.80 -0.53
C GLN A 58 -62.81 -2.37 -1.97
N VAL A 59 -61.52 -2.25 -2.30
CA VAL A 59 -60.96 -1.84 -3.59
C VAL A 59 -59.71 -2.70 -3.87
N THR A 60 -59.12 -2.58 -5.06
CA THR A 60 -57.76 -3.10 -5.28
C THR A 60 -56.78 -2.14 -4.63
N ASP A 61 -55.94 -2.66 -3.73
CA ASP A 61 -55.04 -1.86 -2.91
C ASP A 61 -53.94 -2.76 -2.31
N GLU A 62 -52.89 -2.12 -1.80
CA GLU A 62 -51.78 -2.78 -1.10
C GLU A 62 -51.88 -2.49 0.40
N ALA A 63 -51.29 -3.33 1.25
CA ALA A 63 -51.17 -3.03 2.68
C ALA A 63 -49.80 -3.44 3.23
N VAL A 64 -49.18 -2.56 4.01
CA VAL A 64 -47.89 -2.80 4.65
C VAL A 64 -47.99 -2.73 6.16
N LEU A 65 -47.43 -3.71 6.85
CA LEU A 65 -47.30 -3.72 8.31
C LEU A 65 -45.88 -4.18 8.69
N TYR A 66 -45.21 -3.52 9.62
CA TYR A 66 -43.83 -3.85 10.00
C TYR A 66 -43.54 -3.61 11.48
N THR A 67 -42.48 -4.21 11.98
CA THR A 67 -41.98 -4.01 13.35
C THR A 67 -40.44 -3.91 13.35
N PRO A 68 -39.83 -3.03 14.17
CA PRO A 68 -38.37 -2.92 14.27
C PRO A 68 -37.75 -4.18 14.89
N VAL A 69 -36.99 -4.93 14.10
CA VAL A 69 -36.25 -6.13 14.51
C VAL A 69 -34.92 -6.14 13.78
N THR A 70 -33.84 -6.51 14.47
CA THR A 70 -32.50 -6.69 13.87
C THR A 70 -32.11 -8.16 13.97
N PRO A 71 -32.53 -9.01 13.01
CA PRO A 71 -32.18 -10.42 13.01
C PRO A 71 -30.66 -10.62 13.02
N ALA A 72 -30.17 -11.61 13.76
CA ALA A 72 -28.74 -11.96 13.73
C ALA A 72 -28.36 -12.67 12.42
N ASP A 73 -27.05 -12.81 12.16
CA ASP A 73 -26.56 -13.56 11.00
C ASP A 73 -26.97 -15.04 11.00
N SER A 74 -27.30 -15.59 12.18
CA SER A 74 -27.80 -16.95 12.36
C SER A 74 -29.20 -16.91 12.99
N THR A 75 -30.25 -16.99 12.17
CA THR A 75 -31.64 -16.75 12.57
C THR A 75 -32.59 -17.77 11.97
N ILE A 76 -33.65 -18.13 12.72
CA ILE A 76 -34.82 -18.86 12.27
C ILE A 76 -36.02 -17.92 12.31
N TRP A 77 -36.79 -17.88 11.23
CA TRP A 77 -38.10 -17.26 11.15
C TRP A 77 -39.15 -18.35 10.99
N GLU A 78 -40.20 -18.32 11.81
CA GLU A 78 -41.38 -19.17 11.71
C GLU A 78 -42.63 -18.29 11.75
N PHE A 79 -43.63 -18.63 10.93
CA PHE A 79 -44.91 -17.91 10.87
C PHE A 79 -45.97 -18.77 10.17
N HIS A 80 -47.23 -18.49 10.48
CA HIS A 80 -48.41 -19.12 9.90
C HIS A 80 -49.17 -18.13 9.01
N VAL A 81 -49.68 -18.62 7.88
CA VAL A 81 -50.43 -17.83 6.89
C VAL A 81 -51.65 -18.62 6.40
N GLU A 82 -52.82 -17.98 6.38
CA GLU A 82 -54.03 -18.54 5.77
C GLU A 82 -54.68 -17.53 4.82
N TYR A 83 -55.21 -18.03 3.71
CA TYR A 83 -56.08 -17.28 2.82
C TYR A 83 -57.42 -17.99 2.70
N ASP A 84 -58.54 -17.25 2.74
CA ASP A 84 -59.87 -17.85 2.50
C ASP A 84 -60.19 -18.08 1.01
N PHE A 85 -59.17 -17.99 0.16
CA PHE A 85 -59.23 -18.04 -1.29
C PHE A 85 -57.96 -18.70 -1.85
N ASN A 86 -58.01 -19.10 -3.12
CA ASN A 86 -56.83 -19.53 -3.87
C ASN A 86 -55.98 -18.31 -4.29
N PRO A 87 -54.69 -18.25 -3.94
CA PRO A 87 -53.79 -17.16 -4.34
C PRO A 87 -53.81 -16.86 -5.85
N SER A 88 -53.30 -15.69 -6.23
CA SER A 88 -53.06 -15.36 -7.63
C SER A 88 -52.05 -14.23 -7.76
N GLY A 89 -51.65 -13.91 -9.00
CA GLY A 89 -50.74 -12.78 -9.27
C GLY A 89 -51.26 -11.38 -8.88
N SER A 90 -52.50 -11.27 -8.39
CA SER A 90 -53.06 -10.01 -7.86
C SER A 90 -53.71 -10.19 -6.48
N ASN A 91 -53.45 -11.34 -5.83
CA ASN A 91 -53.88 -11.63 -4.46
C ASN A 91 -52.82 -12.53 -3.80
N PHE A 92 -51.84 -11.92 -3.15
CA PHE A 92 -50.70 -12.60 -2.54
C PHE A 92 -50.14 -11.78 -1.37
N SER A 93 -49.26 -12.40 -0.58
CA SER A 93 -48.52 -11.69 0.46
C SER A 93 -47.03 -12.01 0.41
N GLU A 94 -46.23 -11.08 0.91
CA GLU A 94 -44.81 -11.25 1.15
C GLU A 94 -44.53 -11.06 2.64
N VAL A 95 -43.85 -12.01 3.24
CA VAL A 95 -43.34 -11.90 4.61
C VAL A 95 -41.88 -11.49 4.52
N VAL A 96 -41.60 -10.23 4.82
CA VAL A 96 -40.26 -9.64 4.77
C VAL A 96 -39.49 -10.01 6.03
N LEU A 97 -38.48 -10.85 5.85
CA LEU A 97 -37.67 -11.43 6.94
C LEU A 97 -36.69 -10.41 7.53
N SER A 98 -36.19 -9.51 6.69
CA SER A 98 -35.18 -8.51 7.00
C SER A 98 -35.20 -7.41 5.95
N SER A 99 -35.37 -6.16 6.36
CA SER A 99 -35.29 -4.96 5.49
C SER A 99 -34.46 -3.85 6.12
N ASP A 100 -33.74 -3.07 5.32
CA ASP A 100 -33.04 -1.86 5.74
C ASP A 100 -33.96 -0.63 5.90
N GLN A 101 -35.21 -0.71 5.42
CA GLN A 101 -36.20 0.36 5.46
C GLN A 101 -37.57 -0.12 5.99
N PRO A 102 -38.37 0.77 6.61
CA PRO A 102 -39.75 0.46 6.99
C PRO A 102 -40.73 0.37 5.80
N SER A 103 -40.35 0.89 4.63
CA SER A 103 -41.15 0.80 3.41
C SER A 103 -40.95 -0.58 2.79
N LEU A 104 -41.88 -1.49 3.04
CA LEU A 104 -41.83 -2.87 2.54
C LEU A 104 -42.46 -3.02 1.14
N SER A 105 -43.05 -1.95 0.59
CA SER A 105 -43.45 -1.87 -0.82
C SER A 105 -42.37 -1.19 -1.65
N GLY A 106 -42.07 -1.75 -2.82
CA GLY A 106 -41.14 -1.17 -3.79
C GLY A 106 -39.66 -1.42 -3.48
N SER A 107 -38.88 -0.35 -3.30
CA SER A 107 -37.40 -0.41 -3.30
C SER A 107 -36.81 -0.43 -1.89
N TYR A 108 -36.23 -1.56 -1.50
CA TYR A 108 -35.48 -1.73 -0.24
C TYR A 108 -34.38 -2.79 -0.42
N ASN A 109 -33.51 -2.98 0.57
CA ASN A 109 -32.54 -4.07 0.56
C ASN A 109 -32.90 -5.08 1.65
N GLY A 110 -33.06 -6.35 1.27
CA GLY A 110 -33.59 -7.33 2.21
C GLY A 110 -33.86 -8.71 1.64
N TYR A 111 -34.53 -9.53 2.45
CA TYR A 111 -35.02 -10.85 2.06
C TYR A 111 -36.48 -11.00 2.46
N TYR A 112 -37.25 -11.69 1.63
CA TYR A 112 -38.66 -11.95 1.90
C TYR A 112 -39.08 -13.32 1.36
N VAL A 113 -40.13 -13.88 1.96
CA VAL A 113 -40.82 -15.06 1.46
C VAL A 113 -42.09 -14.61 0.76
N SER A 114 -42.22 -14.94 -0.52
CA SER A 114 -43.47 -14.79 -1.26
C SER A 114 -44.38 -15.98 -0.99
N ILE A 115 -45.65 -15.71 -0.67
CA ILE A 115 -46.70 -16.70 -0.44
C ILE A 115 -47.77 -16.53 -1.53
N GLY A 116 -47.96 -17.56 -2.36
CA GLY A 116 -48.91 -17.54 -3.48
C GLY A 116 -48.30 -16.98 -4.77
N GLY A 117 -48.95 -15.96 -5.35
CA GLY A 117 -48.56 -15.34 -6.61
C GLY A 117 -49.08 -16.11 -7.84
N SER A 118 -48.46 -15.91 -9.01
CA SER A 118 -48.97 -16.50 -10.27
C SER A 118 -48.78 -18.01 -10.42
N ASN A 119 -48.03 -18.67 -9.53
CA ASN A 119 -47.78 -20.11 -9.56
C ASN A 119 -48.11 -20.79 -8.21
N ASP A 120 -48.91 -20.11 -7.37
CA ASP A 120 -49.46 -20.64 -6.11
C ASP A 120 -48.44 -21.41 -5.26
N LYS A 121 -47.35 -20.73 -4.86
CA LYS A 121 -46.23 -21.38 -4.15
C LYS A 121 -45.59 -20.55 -3.05
N VAL A 122 -44.65 -21.16 -2.32
CA VAL A 122 -43.85 -20.50 -1.28
C VAL A 122 -42.41 -20.38 -1.78
N SER A 123 -41.84 -19.19 -1.88
CA SER A 123 -40.49 -19.00 -2.43
C SER A 123 -39.71 -17.89 -1.71
N LEU A 124 -38.39 -18.05 -1.58
CA LEU A 124 -37.51 -17.08 -0.93
C LEU A 124 -36.84 -16.18 -1.97
N TYR A 125 -36.84 -14.88 -1.72
CA TYR A 125 -36.27 -13.86 -2.60
C TYR A 125 -35.26 -12.98 -1.86
N ILE A 126 -34.32 -12.43 -2.61
CA ILE A 126 -33.49 -11.29 -2.23
C ILE A 126 -33.98 -10.05 -2.98
N GLN A 127 -34.15 -8.94 -2.25
CA GLN A 127 -34.50 -7.64 -2.79
C GLN A 127 -33.27 -6.73 -2.76
N GLN A 128 -32.90 -6.15 -3.90
CA GLN A 128 -31.80 -5.20 -4.06
C GLN A 128 -32.31 -3.91 -4.72
N GLY A 129 -32.57 -2.90 -3.90
CA GLY A 129 -33.28 -1.71 -4.35
C GLY A 129 -34.63 -2.12 -4.96
N GLY A 130 -34.87 -1.76 -6.23
CA GLY A 130 -36.10 -2.12 -6.94
C GLY A 130 -36.07 -3.50 -7.63
N THR A 131 -35.02 -4.30 -7.46
CA THR A 131 -34.86 -5.60 -8.14
C THR A 131 -35.07 -6.77 -7.19
N SER A 132 -36.03 -7.63 -7.50
CA SER A 132 -36.24 -8.90 -6.79
C SER A 132 -35.61 -10.08 -7.55
N THR A 133 -34.82 -10.90 -6.86
CA THR A 133 -34.21 -12.12 -7.41
C THR A 133 -34.59 -13.31 -6.55
N LYS A 134 -35.06 -14.39 -7.17
CA LYS A 134 -35.43 -15.62 -6.47
C LYS A 134 -34.18 -16.38 -6.00
N LEU A 135 -34.12 -16.71 -4.72
CA LEU A 135 -33.04 -17.52 -4.12
C LEU A 135 -33.42 -19.00 -4.01
N ILE A 136 -34.63 -19.28 -3.54
CA ILE A 136 -35.15 -20.65 -3.42
C ILE A 136 -36.50 -20.69 -4.13
N ASP A 137 -36.58 -21.52 -5.16
CA ASP A 137 -37.80 -21.77 -5.90
C ASP A 137 -38.58 -22.92 -5.27
N GLY A 138 -39.75 -22.60 -4.72
CA GLY A 138 -40.63 -23.62 -4.16
C GLY A 138 -41.38 -24.40 -5.24
N GLN A 139 -42.05 -25.46 -4.80
CA GLN A 139 -42.86 -26.31 -5.66
C GLN A 139 -44.08 -25.54 -6.20
N ASP A 140 -44.23 -25.52 -7.53
CA ASP A 140 -45.40 -24.96 -8.21
C ASP A 140 -46.70 -25.65 -7.78
N ASP A 141 -47.79 -24.87 -7.79
CA ASP A 141 -49.18 -25.28 -7.53
C ASP A 141 -49.41 -25.89 -6.14
N VAL A 142 -48.45 -25.74 -5.21
CA VAL A 142 -48.57 -26.34 -3.88
C VAL A 142 -49.57 -25.63 -2.97
N LEU A 143 -49.97 -24.41 -3.35
CA LEU A 143 -51.03 -23.62 -2.73
C LEU A 143 -52.24 -23.44 -3.68
N ASP A 144 -52.37 -24.24 -4.75
CA ASP A 144 -53.53 -24.22 -5.66
C ASP A 144 -54.75 -24.89 -4.98
N ASP A 145 -55.25 -24.27 -3.92
CA ASP A 145 -56.42 -24.71 -3.14
C ASP A 145 -57.21 -23.51 -2.61
N SER A 146 -58.44 -23.71 -2.14
CA SER A 146 -59.27 -22.66 -1.55
C SER A 146 -60.14 -23.25 -0.43
N PRO A 147 -59.90 -22.92 0.85
CA PRO A 147 -58.86 -22.02 1.38
C PRO A 147 -57.46 -22.66 1.40
N ILE A 148 -56.42 -21.85 1.62
CA ILE A 148 -55.07 -22.34 1.95
C ILE A 148 -54.72 -22.08 3.41
N SER A 149 -53.89 -22.95 3.99
CA SER A 149 -53.30 -22.79 5.32
C SER A 149 -51.86 -23.33 5.28
N VAL A 150 -50.88 -22.49 5.59
CA VAL A 150 -49.46 -22.83 5.46
C VAL A 150 -48.64 -22.25 6.60
N SER A 151 -47.88 -23.12 7.28
CA SER A 151 -46.80 -22.69 8.16
C SER A 151 -45.48 -22.68 7.40
N VAL A 152 -44.71 -21.61 7.55
CA VAL A 152 -43.41 -21.43 6.89
C VAL A 152 -42.32 -21.39 7.93
N LYS A 153 -41.18 -22.02 7.62
CA LYS A 153 -39.95 -21.87 8.38
C LYS A 153 -38.83 -21.47 7.43
N VAL A 154 -38.02 -20.50 7.83
CA VAL A 154 -36.79 -20.11 7.15
C VAL A 154 -35.65 -20.15 8.14
N SER A 155 -34.48 -20.65 7.73
CA SER A 155 -33.26 -20.54 8.52
C SER A 155 -32.13 -19.94 7.70
N ARG A 156 -31.33 -19.09 8.32
CA ARG A 156 -30.02 -18.63 7.84
C ARG A 156 -28.96 -19.00 8.88
N ASP A 157 -27.80 -19.50 8.44
CA ASP A 157 -26.63 -19.68 9.30
C ASP A 157 -25.54 -18.62 9.06
N THR A 158 -24.52 -18.59 9.92
CA THR A 158 -23.39 -17.64 9.85
C THR A 158 -22.58 -17.71 8.54
N PHE A 159 -22.75 -18.77 7.74
CA PHE A 159 -22.14 -18.89 6.41
C PHE A 159 -23.06 -18.38 5.29
N GLY A 160 -24.22 -17.80 5.64
CA GLY A 160 -25.19 -17.30 4.68
C GLY A 160 -25.98 -18.43 4.00
N LYS A 161 -26.03 -19.62 4.59
CA LYS A 161 -26.81 -20.73 4.04
C LYS A 161 -28.26 -20.60 4.46
N TRP A 162 -29.11 -20.32 3.47
CA TRP A 162 -30.55 -20.22 3.59
C TRP A 162 -31.20 -21.58 3.35
N ARG A 163 -32.27 -21.86 4.09
CA ARG A 163 -33.17 -23.00 3.87
C ARG A 163 -34.60 -22.55 4.09
N LEU A 164 -35.49 -22.99 3.22
CA LEU A 164 -36.92 -22.68 3.26
C LEU A 164 -37.70 -23.99 3.40
N TRP A 165 -38.63 -24.02 4.35
CA TRP A 165 -39.58 -25.11 4.54
C TRP A 165 -41.01 -24.58 4.58
N ARG A 166 -41.95 -25.41 4.15
CA ARG A 166 -43.39 -25.17 4.29
C ARG A 166 -44.11 -26.39 4.86
N ASP A 167 -45.22 -26.16 5.52
CA ASP A 167 -46.17 -27.17 5.97
C ASP A 167 -47.58 -26.74 5.56
N THR A 168 -48.14 -27.36 4.51
CA THR A 168 -49.49 -27.07 3.99
C THR A 168 -50.62 -27.69 4.81
N SER A 169 -50.31 -28.36 5.93
CA SER A 169 -51.32 -28.72 6.93
C SER A 169 -51.63 -27.57 7.88
N GLY A 170 -50.82 -26.50 7.87
CA GLY A 170 -50.94 -25.36 8.76
C GLY A 170 -50.55 -25.65 10.22
N THR A 171 -50.13 -26.87 10.55
CA THR A 171 -49.91 -27.29 11.95
C THR A 171 -48.55 -26.89 12.53
N GLY A 172 -47.61 -26.42 11.71
CA GLY A 172 -46.22 -26.14 12.13
C GLY A 172 -45.42 -27.39 12.54
N ASN A 173 -45.90 -28.60 12.24
CA ASN A 173 -45.30 -29.85 12.73
C ASN A 173 -44.80 -30.77 11.61
N ASN A 174 -45.19 -30.53 10.35
CA ASN A 174 -44.91 -31.41 9.22
C ASN A 174 -44.16 -30.68 8.08
N TYR A 175 -43.12 -29.92 8.44
CA TYR A 175 -42.33 -29.14 7.49
C TYR A 175 -41.66 -30.01 6.41
N LYS A 176 -41.89 -29.64 5.15
CA LYS A 176 -41.19 -30.13 3.96
C LYS A 176 -40.23 -29.05 3.45
N LEU A 177 -39.00 -29.44 3.13
CA LEU A 177 -37.97 -28.54 2.61
C LEU A 177 -38.30 -28.17 1.15
N GLU A 178 -38.38 -26.88 0.85
CA GLU A 178 -38.46 -26.36 -0.52
C GLU A 178 -37.08 -26.35 -1.18
N GLY A 179 -36.06 -25.93 -0.43
CA GLY A 179 -34.69 -25.90 -0.94
C GLY A 179 -33.72 -25.17 -0.03
N SER A 180 -32.51 -24.96 -0.55
CA SER A 180 -31.45 -24.22 0.12
C SER A 180 -30.64 -23.39 -0.87
N ALA A 181 -30.17 -22.23 -0.43
CA ALA A 181 -29.31 -21.34 -1.21
C ALA A 181 -28.19 -20.79 -0.31
N THR A 182 -27.15 -20.20 -0.88
CA THR A 182 -26.11 -19.47 -0.13
C THR A 182 -26.08 -18.03 -0.61
N ASP A 183 -26.33 -17.08 0.27
CA ASP A 183 -26.28 -15.66 -0.02
C ASP A 183 -25.94 -14.87 1.25
N LYS A 184 -24.99 -13.94 1.14
CA LYS A 184 -24.54 -13.03 2.21
C LYS A 184 -24.62 -11.56 1.79
N THR A 185 -25.41 -11.25 0.78
CA THR A 185 -25.44 -9.93 0.15
C THR A 185 -25.96 -8.87 1.11
N HIS A 186 -27.02 -9.18 1.87
CA HIS A 186 -27.52 -8.32 2.95
C HIS A 186 -27.26 -8.98 4.30
N GLN A 187 -26.38 -8.38 5.10
CA GLN A 187 -26.02 -8.89 6.44
C GLN A 187 -26.76 -8.15 7.56
N ASN A 188 -27.35 -7.00 7.25
CA ASN A 188 -28.03 -6.16 8.22
C ASN A 188 -29.45 -5.85 7.73
N GLY A 189 -30.43 -6.01 8.61
CA GLY A 189 -31.77 -5.47 8.46
C GLY A 189 -32.26 -4.93 9.80
N ASN A 190 -33.17 -3.97 9.75
CA ASN A 190 -33.71 -3.27 10.91
C ASN A 190 -35.22 -3.49 11.08
N PHE A 191 -35.86 -4.15 10.12
CA PHE A 191 -37.31 -4.34 10.10
C PHE A 191 -37.69 -5.76 9.63
N PHE A 192 -38.75 -6.29 10.26
CA PHE A 192 -39.51 -7.45 9.85
C PHE A 192 -40.94 -7.01 9.51
N GLY A 193 -41.62 -7.65 8.57
CA GLY A 193 -43.03 -7.31 8.33
C GLY A 193 -43.71 -8.02 7.17
N LEU A 194 -44.81 -7.43 6.74
CA LEU A 194 -45.77 -7.94 5.78
C LEU A 194 -46.01 -6.91 4.67
N PHE A 195 -46.11 -7.41 3.45
CA PHE A 195 -46.69 -6.72 2.30
C PHE A 195 -47.82 -7.58 1.73
N LEU A 196 -48.97 -6.97 1.44
CA LEU A 196 -50.12 -7.62 0.83
C LEU A 196 -50.50 -6.85 -0.44
N ASP A 197 -50.85 -7.59 -1.49
CA ASP A 197 -51.56 -7.09 -2.67
C ASP A 197 -52.89 -7.83 -2.77
N TYR A 198 -54.00 -7.10 -2.85
CA TYR A 198 -55.34 -7.69 -2.86
C TYR A 198 -56.32 -6.97 -3.78
N THR A 199 -57.33 -7.73 -4.23
CA THR A 199 -58.50 -7.21 -4.95
C THR A 199 -59.65 -6.88 -3.99
N SER A 200 -60.63 -6.13 -4.49
CA SER A 200 -61.79 -5.67 -3.69
C SER A 200 -62.58 -6.79 -3.00
N THR A 201 -62.55 -8.02 -3.50
CA THR A 201 -63.25 -9.17 -2.90
C THR A 201 -62.38 -9.97 -1.91
N ARG A 202 -61.11 -9.58 -1.73
CA ARG A 202 -60.11 -10.26 -0.89
C ARG A 202 -59.50 -9.38 0.20
N HIS A 203 -59.96 -8.13 0.35
CA HIS A 203 -59.44 -7.13 1.28
C HIS A 203 -59.34 -7.56 2.76
N ASP A 204 -60.11 -8.57 3.16
CA ASP A 204 -60.31 -9.03 4.53
C ASP A 204 -59.96 -10.51 4.69
N LYS A 205 -59.23 -11.08 3.73
CA LYS A 205 -59.14 -12.54 3.55
C LYS A 205 -57.76 -13.13 3.75
N PHE A 206 -56.83 -12.33 4.25
CA PHE A 206 -55.47 -12.74 4.60
C PHE A 206 -55.35 -12.81 6.12
N PHE A 207 -54.87 -13.93 6.64
CA PHE A 207 -54.71 -14.20 8.06
C PHE A 207 -53.27 -14.62 8.34
N PHE A 208 -52.72 -14.12 9.45
CA PHE A 208 -51.35 -14.39 9.88
C PHE A 208 -51.31 -14.65 11.38
N ASP A 209 -50.45 -15.57 11.80
CA ASP A 209 -50.30 -15.93 13.20
C ASP A 209 -48.92 -16.54 13.47
N ASP A 210 -48.62 -16.81 14.75
CA ASP A 210 -47.46 -17.56 15.21
C ASP A 210 -46.10 -17.02 14.70
N PHE A 211 -45.93 -15.69 14.63
CA PHE A 211 -44.66 -15.10 14.24
C PHE A 211 -43.59 -15.39 15.30
N SER A 212 -42.44 -15.93 14.88
CA SER A 212 -41.30 -16.21 15.74
C SER A 212 -39.99 -15.99 15.00
N ILE A 213 -39.11 -15.18 15.59
CA ILE A 213 -37.77 -14.88 15.09
C ILE A 213 -36.79 -15.21 16.21
N THR A 214 -35.97 -16.24 16.00
CA THR A 214 -35.07 -16.79 17.02
C THR A 214 -33.64 -16.95 16.50
N ASN A 215 -32.65 -16.57 17.31
CA ASN A 215 -31.24 -16.70 16.95
C ASN A 215 -30.74 -18.12 17.24
N THR A 216 -29.96 -18.70 16.32
CA THR A 216 -29.47 -20.09 16.42
C THR A 216 -28.07 -20.23 17.00
N VAL A 217 -27.28 -19.15 16.99
CA VAL A 217 -25.98 -19.06 17.67
C VAL A 217 -25.81 -17.63 18.18
N VAL A 218 -25.56 -17.46 19.48
CA VAL A 218 -25.12 -16.17 20.02
C VAL A 218 -23.64 -16.04 19.68
N ASP A 219 -23.29 -15.08 18.80
CA ASP A 219 -21.92 -14.66 18.64
C ASP A 219 -21.42 -14.13 19.99
N THR A 220 -20.37 -14.72 20.54
CA THR A 220 -19.78 -14.39 21.84
C THR A 220 -18.34 -13.92 21.74
N THR A 221 -17.79 -13.81 20.53
CA THR A 221 -16.38 -13.49 20.34
C THR A 221 -16.21 -11.98 20.15
N GLY A 222 -15.49 -11.34 21.06
CA GLY A 222 -15.19 -9.90 20.95
C GLY A 222 -14.13 -9.58 19.88
N PRO A 223 -13.93 -8.29 19.56
CA PRO A 223 -12.87 -7.85 18.65
C PRO A 223 -11.48 -8.30 19.10
N ALA A 224 -10.61 -8.60 18.15
CA ALA A 224 -9.18 -8.85 18.36
C ALA A 224 -8.34 -7.94 17.47
N ILE A 225 -7.16 -7.55 17.95
CA ILE A 225 -6.20 -6.78 17.15
C ILE A 225 -5.53 -7.72 16.14
N GLN A 226 -5.90 -7.58 14.87
CA GLN A 226 -5.31 -8.33 13.77
C GLN A 226 -3.92 -7.79 13.43
N ASP A 227 -3.72 -6.47 13.44
CA ASP A 227 -2.42 -5.86 13.10
C ASP A 227 -2.20 -4.48 13.73
N LEU A 228 -0.93 -4.08 13.85
CA LEU A 228 -0.48 -2.78 14.31
C LEU A 228 0.68 -2.28 13.47
N VAL A 229 0.55 -1.09 12.90
CA VAL A 229 1.62 -0.43 12.14
C VAL A 229 1.80 1.01 12.61
N ALA A 230 3.04 1.48 12.64
CA ALA A 230 3.37 2.85 13.02
C ALA A 230 3.95 3.61 11.81
N PRO A 231 3.10 4.20 10.94
CA PRO A 231 3.57 4.83 9.70
C PRO A 231 4.42 6.08 9.94
N THR A 232 4.32 6.71 11.11
CA THR A 232 5.18 7.83 11.52
C THR A 232 5.52 7.70 12.99
N ASN A 233 6.46 8.52 13.48
CA ASN A 233 6.79 8.56 14.90
C ASN A 233 5.66 9.14 15.79
N THR A 234 4.55 9.59 15.22
CA THR A 234 3.40 10.16 15.96
C THR A 234 2.06 9.52 15.59
N THR A 235 2.06 8.48 14.75
CA THR A 235 0.83 7.83 14.28
C THR A 235 0.96 6.32 14.41
N VAL A 236 -0.08 5.68 14.95
CA VAL A 236 -0.21 4.22 15.01
C VAL A 236 -1.57 3.83 14.46
N ARG A 237 -1.61 2.85 13.54
CA ARG A 237 -2.83 2.28 12.99
C ARG A 237 -3.03 0.87 13.52
N MET A 238 -4.23 0.63 14.05
CA MET A 238 -4.64 -0.63 14.63
C MET A 238 -5.75 -1.25 13.82
N PHE A 239 -5.56 -2.47 13.35
CA PHE A 239 -6.52 -3.21 12.56
C PHE A 239 -7.20 -4.27 13.41
N PHE A 240 -8.53 -4.32 13.36
CA PHE A 240 -9.36 -5.32 14.02
C PHE A 240 -9.80 -6.40 13.06
N ASN A 241 -9.97 -7.62 13.58
CA ASN A 241 -10.52 -8.75 12.81
C ASN A 241 -12.00 -8.57 12.44
N VAL A 242 -12.73 -7.69 13.11
CA VAL A 242 -14.15 -7.38 12.88
C VAL A 242 -14.44 -5.88 13.03
N PRO A 243 -15.52 -5.37 12.42
CA PRO A 243 -15.97 -3.99 12.63
C PRO A 243 -16.27 -3.67 14.10
N VAL A 244 -15.73 -2.56 14.62
CA VAL A 244 -15.93 -2.10 16.00
C VAL A 244 -16.92 -0.93 16.11
N LYS A 245 -17.52 -0.75 17.30
CA LYS A 245 -18.39 0.39 17.63
C LYS A 245 -17.59 1.67 17.77
N LYS A 246 -18.11 2.74 17.17
CA LYS A 246 -17.52 4.09 17.16
C LYS A 246 -17.17 4.63 18.56
N GLY A 247 -18.07 4.53 19.53
CA GLY A 247 -17.90 5.12 20.87
C GLY A 247 -16.62 4.63 21.59
N PRO A 248 -16.49 3.32 21.87
CA PRO A 248 -15.26 2.79 22.48
C PRO A 248 -14.02 2.94 21.60
N ALA A 249 -14.17 2.84 20.28
CA ALA A 249 -13.05 2.90 19.35
C ALA A 249 -12.44 4.31 19.21
N GLU A 250 -13.25 5.36 19.30
CA GLU A 250 -12.78 6.77 19.19
C GLU A 250 -12.50 7.42 20.55
N ASN A 251 -12.59 6.69 21.67
CA ASN A 251 -12.22 7.21 22.98
C ASN A 251 -10.72 7.02 23.23
N PRO A 252 -9.90 8.09 23.24
CA PRO A 252 -8.45 7.95 23.42
C PRO A 252 -8.07 7.32 24.77
N SER A 253 -8.93 7.46 25.80
CA SER A 253 -8.69 6.91 27.14
C SER A 253 -8.77 5.38 27.19
N ASN A 254 -9.26 4.74 26.14
CA ASN A 254 -9.25 3.29 26.00
C ASN A 254 -7.91 2.75 25.50
N TYR A 255 -6.94 3.61 25.19
CA TYR A 255 -5.66 3.21 24.63
C TYR A 255 -4.52 3.69 25.51
N SER A 256 -3.48 2.86 25.62
CA SER A 256 -2.21 3.22 26.22
C SER A 256 -1.08 2.51 25.50
N ILE A 257 0.01 3.21 25.28
CA ILE A 257 1.27 2.64 24.77
C ILE A 257 2.31 2.77 25.88
N ASP A 258 3.13 1.73 26.07
CA ASP A 258 4.17 1.70 27.09
C ASP A 258 5.38 2.61 26.75
N GLN A 259 6.53 2.37 27.41
CA GLN A 259 7.78 3.15 27.23
C GLN A 259 7.62 4.69 27.35
N GLY A 260 6.65 5.14 28.14
CA GLY A 260 6.40 6.57 28.37
C GLY A 260 5.61 7.28 27.28
N ILE A 261 5.12 6.57 26.24
CA ILE A 261 4.24 7.16 25.23
C ILE A 261 2.89 7.52 25.84
N GLY A 262 2.28 6.58 26.58
CA GLY A 262 1.04 6.78 27.32
C GLY A 262 -0.20 6.81 26.43
N GLN A 263 -1.18 7.62 26.83
CA GLN A 263 -2.45 7.78 26.13
C GLN A 263 -2.28 8.60 24.83
N PRO A 264 -2.90 8.19 23.70
CA PRO A 264 -2.89 9.00 22.49
C PRO A 264 -3.71 10.29 22.66
N SER A 265 -3.37 11.31 21.88
CA SER A 265 -4.11 12.57 21.82
C SER A 265 -5.49 12.44 21.16
N SER A 266 -5.61 11.52 20.20
CA SER A 266 -6.86 11.24 19.48
C SER A 266 -6.91 9.78 19.00
N ALA A 267 -8.12 9.30 18.73
CA ALA A 267 -8.39 8.01 18.11
C ALA A 267 -9.51 8.20 17.07
N THR A 268 -9.25 7.84 15.82
CA THR A 268 -10.19 8.03 14.70
C THR A 268 -10.51 6.70 14.05
N LEU A 269 -11.79 6.34 13.97
CA LEU A 269 -12.24 5.09 13.37
C LEU A 269 -12.43 5.26 11.85
N SER A 270 -11.93 4.31 11.08
CA SER A 270 -12.11 4.25 9.63
C SER A 270 -13.58 4.06 9.23
N SER A 271 -13.92 4.39 7.99
CA SER A 271 -15.30 4.26 7.45
C SER A 271 -15.81 2.81 7.45
N ASN A 272 -14.94 1.84 7.17
CA ASN A 272 -15.23 0.41 7.23
C ASN A 272 -15.20 -0.16 8.66
N ARG A 273 -14.86 0.67 9.67
CA ARG A 273 -14.84 0.35 11.10
C ARG A 273 -13.90 -0.78 11.53
N THR A 274 -12.94 -1.15 10.70
CA THR A 274 -11.95 -2.20 11.01
C THR A 274 -10.58 -1.63 11.37
N MET A 275 -10.38 -0.32 11.31
CA MET A 275 -9.10 0.31 11.61
C MET A 275 -9.27 1.57 12.44
N VAL A 276 -8.48 1.70 13.51
CA VAL A 276 -8.38 2.92 14.32
C VAL A 276 -7.01 3.53 14.11
N GLU A 277 -6.97 4.80 13.73
CA GLU A 277 -5.76 5.61 13.68
C GLU A 277 -5.63 6.41 14.99
N LEU A 278 -4.50 6.22 15.68
CA LEU A 278 -4.15 6.90 16.91
C LEU A 278 -3.11 7.98 16.61
N THR A 279 -3.35 9.21 17.08
CA THR A 279 -2.36 10.30 17.04
C THR A 279 -1.71 10.48 18.41
N LEU A 280 -0.39 10.41 18.48
CA LEU A 280 0.37 10.43 19.72
C LEU A 280 0.82 11.84 20.10
N SER A 281 0.89 12.14 21.41
CA SER A 281 1.51 13.38 21.90
C SER A 281 3.02 13.27 22.09
N ASN A 282 3.50 12.06 22.42
CA ASN A 282 4.91 11.74 22.57
C ASN A 282 5.38 10.96 21.34
N GLN A 283 6.59 11.27 20.86
CA GLN A 283 7.16 10.64 19.67
C GLN A 283 7.70 9.24 19.99
N LEU A 284 7.45 8.30 19.10
CA LEU A 284 8.09 6.99 19.08
C LEU A 284 9.57 7.15 18.72
N SER A 285 10.43 6.47 19.48
CA SER A 285 11.85 6.30 19.19
C SER A 285 12.07 5.19 18.16
N LEU A 286 12.94 5.48 17.18
CA LEU A 286 13.34 4.55 16.11
C LEU A 286 13.92 3.25 16.70
N GLY A 287 13.60 2.10 16.10
CA GLY A 287 14.10 0.79 16.49
C GLY A 287 13.56 0.27 17.83
N THR A 288 12.54 0.94 18.39
CA THR A 288 11.96 0.56 19.68
C THR A 288 10.69 -0.26 19.47
N THR A 289 10.57 -1.34 20.24
CA THR A 289 9.35 -2.14 20.31
C THR A 289 8.48 -1.66 21.46
N TYR A 290 7.22 -1.41 21.17
CA TYR A 290 6.20 -0.93 22.10
C TYR A 290 5.11 -1.97 22.28
N GLU A 291 4.44 -1.92 23.43
CA GLU A 291 3.21 -2.63 23.73
C GLU A 291 2.05 -1.64 23.73
N LEU A 292 1.06 -1.91 22.88
CA LEU A 292 -0.20 -1.19 22.87
C LEU A 292 -1.26 -2.00 23.62
N THR A 293 -1.94 -1.36 24.56
CA THR A 293 -3.15 -1.86 25.21
C THR A 293 -4.37 -1.10 24.70
N ALA A 294 -5.37 -1.81 24.17
CA ALA A 294 -6.70 -1.30 23.85
C ALA A 294 -7.75 -1.92 24.77
N GLN A 295 -8.57 -1.11 25.43
CA GLN A 295 -9.57 -1.53 26.41
C GLN A 295 -10.98 -1.35 25.89
N ASN A 296 -11.90 -2.20 26.37
CA ASN A 296 -13.34 -2.10 26.16
C ASN A 296 -13.78 -2.02 24.68
N GLN A 297 -13.02 -2.63 23.77
CA GLN A 297 -13.34 -2.64 22.35
C GLN A 297 -14.56 -3.53 22.13
N THR A 298 -15.59 -2.99 21.48
CA THR A 298 -16.89 -3.68 21.31
C THR A 298 -17.23 -3.76 19.84
N ASP A 299 -17.63 -4.93 19.36
CA ASP A 299 -18.08 -5.11 17.98
C ASP A 299 -19.54 -4.64 17.77
N LEU A 300 -20.06 -4.80 16.54
CA LEU A 300 -21.44 -4.47 16.21
C LEU A 300 -22.45 -5.46 16.81
N SER A 301 -22.04 -6.72 17.08
CA SER A 301 -22.81 -7.77 17.75
C SER A 301 -22.92 -7.58 19.28
N GLN A 302 -22.29 -6.53 19.81
CA GLN A 302 -22.21 -6.21 21.25
C GLN A 302 -21.29 -7.11 22.09
N ASN A 303 -20.39 -7.86 21.46
CA ASN A 303 -19.32 -8.54 22.18
C ASN A 303 -18.20 -7.56 22.51
N THR A 304 -17.76 -7.57 23.77
CA THR A 304 -16.74 -6.65 24.27
C THR A 304 -15.47 -7.40 24.66
N SER A 305 -14.35 -6.99 24.07
CA SER A 305 -13.01 -7.34 24.52
C SER A 305 -12.53 -6.33 25.54
N THR A 306 -12.41 -6.75 26.79
CA THR A 306 -12.07 -5.88 27.92
C THR A 306 -10.65 -5.35 27.84
N SER A 307 -9.70 -6.17 27.38
CA SER A 307 -8.31 -5.78 27.17
C SER A 307 -7.72 -6.57 26.02
N LEU A 308 -7.15 -5.84 25.07
CA LEU A 308 -6.40 -6.35 23.94
C LEU A 308 -4.99 -5.78 24.03
N ILE A 309 -3.99 -6.64 23.90
CA ILE A 309 -2.58 -6.27 23.98
C ILE A 309 -1.90 -6.77 22.71
N LYS A 310 -1.15 -5.91 22.04
CA LYS A 310 -0.31 -6.29 20.91
C LYS A 310 0.92 -5.40 20.84
N THR A 311 2.05 -6.00 20.50
CA THR A 311 3.31 -5.28 20.33
C THR A 311 3.49 -4.82 18.89
N PHE A 312 4.21 -3.72 18.70
CA PHE A 312 4.64 -3.22 17.40
C PHE A 312 6.00 -2.56 17.53
N THR A 313 6.79 -2.55 16.45
CA THR A 313 8.08 -1.88 16.41
C THR A 313 7.97 -0.65 15.52
N PHE A 314 8.45 0.50 16.00
CA PHE A 314 8.57 1.68 15.16
C PHE A 314 9.95 1.69 14.51
N TYR A 315 9.98 1.41 13.21
CA TYR A 315 11.20 1.43 12.41
C TYR A 315 10.95 2.11 11.07
N GLN A 316 11.89 2.95 10.68
CA GLN A 316 11.95 3.59 9.37
C GLN A 316 13.33 3.27 8.81
N ALA A 317 13.37 2.72 7.60
CA ALA A 317 14.62 2.30 6.99
C ALA A 317 15.60 3.48 6.89
N GLN A 318 16.85 3.19 7.23
CA GLN A 318 18.01 4.05 7.07
C GLN A 318 18.76 3.65 5.80
N PRO A 319 19.64 4.53 5.27
CA PRO A 319 20.64 4.12 4.29
C PRO A 319 21.35 2.84 4.75
N ASP A 320 21.63 1.97 3.78
CA ASP A 320 22.26 0.65 3.93
C ASP A 320 21.44 -0.43 4.63
N ASP A 321 20.17 -0.19 5.00
CA ASP A 321 19.30 -1.22 5.59
C ASP A 321 18.82 -2.27 4.57
N ILE A 322 18.46 -1.83 3.36
CA ILE A 322 18.09 -2.69 2.24
C ILE A 322 19.10 -2.42 1.13
N VAL A 323 19.93 -3.40 0.83
CA VAL A 323 21.06 -3.22 -0.10
C VAL A 323 20.98 -4.14 -1.29
N PHE A 324 21.50 -3.68 -2.43
CA PHE A 324 21.75 -4.47 -3.61
C PHE A 324 22.78 -5.55 -3.29
N ASN A 325 22.41 -6.81 -3.54
CA ASN A 325 23.20 -7.99 -3.22
C ASN A 325 23.70 -8.72 -4.48
N GLU A 326 22.88 -8.78 -5.52
CA GLU A 326 23.22 -9.45 -6.79
C GLU A 326 22.57 -8.72 -7.98
N LEU A 327 23.25 -8.63 -9.12
CA LEU A 327 22.77 -7.99 -10.34
C LEU A 327 22.97 -8.91 -11.55
N SER A 328 21.95 -9.04 -12.42
CA SER A 328 22.05 -9.74 -13.70
C SER A 328 21.82 -8.77 -14.87
N PRO A 329 22.84 -7.96 -15.25
CA PRO A 329 22.68 -6.93 -16.28
C PRO A 329 22.96 -7.41 -17.72
N ASP A 330 23.47 -8.63 -17.90
CA ASP A 330 23.79 -9.15 -19.23
C ASP A 330 23.37 -10.63 -19.37
N PRO A 331 22.09 -10.97 -19.19
CA PRO A 331 21.65 -12.35 -19.33
C PRO A 331 22.02 -12.90 -20.72
N ASP A 332 22.68 -14.06 -20.75
CA ASP A 332 23.09 -14.75 -21.98
C ASP A 332 22.59 -16.21 -22.00
N SER A 333 21.65 -16.51 -22.91
CA SER A 333 21.12 -17.87 -23.16
C SER A 333 22.18 -18.95 -23.42
N SER A 334 23.40 -18.56 -23.81
CA SER A 334 24.52 -19.44 -24.09
C SER A 334 25.46 -19.64 -22.90
N ALA A 335 25.28 -18.87 -21.83
CA ALA A 335 26.05 -18.99 -20.60
C ALA A 335 25.85 -20.38 -19.97
N PRO A 336 26.92 -21.00 -19.44
CA PRO A 336 26.78 -22.21 -18.65
C PRO A 336 26.16 -21.86 -17.30
N GLY A 337 25.06 -22.52 -16.94
CA GLY A 337 24.40 -22.27 -15.67
C GLY A 337 22.95 -22.70 -15.64
N ASP A 338 22.33 -22.55 -14.46
CA ASP A 338 20.90 -22.80 -14.25
C ASP A 338 20.13 -21.49 -13.97
N THR A 339 20.84 -20.38 -13.71
CA THR A 339 20.23 -19.06 -13.50
C THR A 339 19.38 -18.67 -14.72
N PRO A 340 18.14 -18.16 -14.53
CA PRO A 340 17.30 -17.74 -15.64
C PRO A 340 17.99 -16.69 -16.51
N ASP A 341 17.82 -16.80 -17.83
CA ASP A 341 18.34 -15.88 -18.86
C ASP A 341 17.49 -14.60 -18.94
N GLU A 342 17.38 -13.90 -17.80
CA GLU A 342 16.57 -12.70 -17.67
C GLU A 342 17.24 -11.72 -16.68
N GLU A 343 16.92 -10.43 -16.84
CA GLU A 343 17.41 -9.41 -15.93
C GLU A 343 16.75 -9.54 -14.55
N PHE A 344 17.57 -9.39 -13.51
CA PHE A 344 17.08 -9.24 -12.15
C PHE A 344 18.05 -8.45 -11.30
N VAL A 345 17.53 -7.96 -10.18
CA VAL A 345 18.30 -7.37 -9.10
C VAL A 345 17.86 -8.01 -7.80
N GLU A 346 18.80 -8.46 -6.98
CA GLU A 346 18.52 -8.99 -5.66
C GLU A 346 18.82 -7.96 -4.58
N LEU A 347 17.92 -7.85 -3.60
CA LEU A 347 18.08 -7.07 -2.39
C LEU A 347 18.25 -7.97 -1.17
N VAL A 348 19.00 -7.50 -0.19
CA VAL A 348 19.07 -8.10 1.15
C VAL A 348 18.76 -7.07 2.22
N ASN A 349 17.99 -7.47 3.24
CA ASN A 349 17.81 -6.67 4.45
C ASN A 349 18.94 -6.94 5.44
N THR A 350 19.81 -5.96 5.63
CA THR A 350 20.94 -6.00 6.58
C THR A 350 20.54 -5.48 7.96
N SER A 351 19.38 -4.83 8.07
CA SER A 351 18.89 -4.29 9.33
C SER A 351 18.31 -5.39 10.22
N PRO A 352 18.34 -5.23 11.55
CA PRO A 352 17.73 -6.18 12.47
C PRO A 352 16.20 -6.06 12.54
N PHE A 353 15.58 -5.27 11.66
CA PHE A 353 14.15 -4.97 11.67
C PHE A 353 13.50 -5.33 10.33
N ALA A 354 12.23 -5.71 10.37
CA ALA A 354 11.45 -5.88 9.15
C ALA A 354 11.23 -4.51 8.48
N VAL A 355 11.49 -4.41 7.18
CA VAL A 355 11.40 -3.16 6.41
C VAL A 355 10.28 -3.28 5.38
N SER A 356 9.34 -2.32 5.41
CA SER A 356 8.29 -2.22 4.42
C SER A 356 8.72 -1.37 3.24
N LEU A 357 8.57 -1.90 2.02
CA LEU A 357 8.79 -1.21 0.75
C LEU A 357 7.58 -0.40 0.26
N ALA A 358 6.60 -0.15 1.13
CA ALA A 358 5.40 0.59 0.76
C ALA A 358 5.76 2.00 0.25
N ASN A 359 5.37 2.29 -0.99
CA ASN A 359 5.67 3.54 -1.72
C ASN A 359 7.17 3.78 -2.00
N TRP A 360 8.01 2.75 -1.91
CA TRP A 360 9.40 2.84 -2.34
C TRP A 360 9.50 2.84 -3.85
N SER A 361 10.61 3.35 -4.36
CA SER A 361 10.90 3.40 -5.80
C SER A 361 12.22 2.72 -6.11
N PHE A 362 12.24 1.97 -7.19
CA PHE A 362 13.44 1.44 -7.83
C PHE A 362 13.75 2.31 -9.04
N VAL A 363 15.00 2.75 -9.16
CA VAL A 363 15.43 3.69 -10.21
C VAL A 363 16.58 3.07 -10.98
N VAL A 364 16.50 3.11 -12.30
CA VAL A 364 17.62 2.74 -13.19
C VAL A 364 17.86 3.89 -14.15
N ASN A 365 19.03 4.52 -14.04
CA ASN A 365 19.36 5.76 -14.72
C ASN A 365 18.32 6.85 -14.45
N ASP A 366 17.51 7.21 -15.45
CA ASP A 366 16.44 8.21 -15.33
C ASP A 366 15.03 7.59 -15.18
N ASP A 367 14.91 6.26 -15.29
CA ASP A 367 13.64 5.54 -15.22
C ASP A 367 13.29 5.18 -13.77
N THR A 368 12.08 5.53 -13.33
CA THR A 368 11.60 5.32 -11.95
C THR A 368 10.40 4.38 -11.91
N PHE A 369 10.46 3.35 -11.08
CA PHE A 369 9.45 2.32 -10.91
C PHE A 369 8.96 2.27 -9.46
N SER A 370 7.65 2.27 -9.24
CA SER A 370 7.08 2.09 -7.90
C SER A 370 7.06 0.62 -7.50
N LEU A 371 7.53 0.33 -6.29
CA LEU A 371 7.52 -1.03 -5.74
C LEU A 371 6.18 -1.33 -5.04
N PRO A 372 5.70 -2.58 -5.10
CA PRO A 372 4.53 -3.00 -4.33
C PRO A 372 4.86 -2.97 -2.83
N ALA A 373 3.83 -2.73 -2.01
CA ALA A 373 3.96 -2.82 -0.56
C ALA A 373 4.26 -4.26 -0.13
N GLN A 374 5.52 -4.53 0.15
CA GLN A 374 6.06 -5.80 0.61
C GLN A 374 6.95 -5.56 1.82
N THR A 375 7.00 -6.51 2.74
CA THR A 375 7.90 -6.45 3.91
C THR A 375 9.06 -7.41 3.68
N ILE A 376 10.28 -6.90 3.82
CA ILE A 376 11.50 -7.71 3.82
C ILE A 376 11.89 -7.94 5.27
N GLU A 377 11.86 -9.20 5.71
CA GLU A 377 12.29 -9.58 7.06
C GLU A 377 13.82 -9.44 7.21
N PRO A 378 14.35 -9.31 8.44
CA PRO A 378 15.80 -9.30 8.68
C PRO A 378 16.51 -10.48 8.01
N ASP A 379 17.72 -10.24 7.52
CA ASP A 379 18.59 -11.24 6.86
C ASP A 379 17.98 -11.94 5.63
N SER A 380 16.87 -11.41 5.09
CA SER A 380 16.14 -12.04 3.99
C SER A 380 16.50 -11.45 2.62
N LEU A 381 16.53 -12.32 1.61
CA LEU A 381 16.80 -11.99 0.20
C LEU A 381 15.50 -11.87 -0.59
N VAL A 382 15.46 -10.91 -1.52
CA VAL A 382 14.32 -10.67 -2.41
C VAL A 382 14.79 -10.32 -3.81
N ILE A 383 14.18 -10.94 -4.81
CA ILE A 383 14.50 -10.76 -6.22
C ILE A 383 13.52 -9.76 -6.83
N LEU A 384 14.02 -8.72 -7.50
CA LEU A 384 13.26 -7.80 -8.35
C LEU A 384 13.51 -8.16 -9.80
N THR A 385 12.44 -8.24 -10.57
CA THR A 385 12.48 -8.54 -12.01
C THR A 385 11.20 -8.04 -12.68
N ASP A 386 11.14 -8.13 -14.01
CA ASP A 386 9.94 -7.86 -14.79
C ASP A 386 8.74 -8.69 -14.31
N ASP A 387 7.53 -8.12 -14.37
CA ASP A 387 6.33 -8.80 -13.91
C ASP A 387 6.01 -10.08 -14.71
N GLY A 388 6.41 -10.11 -15.99
CA GLY A 388 6.35 -11.30 -16.85
C GLY A 388 7.34 -12.41 -16.46
N ASN A 389 8.44 -12.06 -15.79
CA ASN A 389 9.53 -12.97 -15.43
C ASN A 389 9.37 -13.61 -14.04
N VAL A 390 8.41 -13.16 -13.23
CA VAL A 390 8.12 -13.73 -11.89
C VAL A 390 8.04 -15.27 -11.88
N PRO A 391 7.35 -15.95 -12.84
CA PRO A 391 7.29 -17.41 -12.85
C PRO A 391 8.65 -18.11 -12.98
N LEU A 392 9.65 -17.45 -13.58
CA LEU A 392 11.01 -17.98 -13.75
C LEU A 392 11.82 -17.91 -12.45
N PHE A 393 11.58 -16.88 -11.63
CA PHE A 393 12.30 -16.65 -10.37
C PHE A 393 11.61 -17.21 -9.12
N ASN A 394 10.31 -17.53 -9.18
CA ASN A 394 9.57 -18.17 -8.07
C ASN A 394 10.25 -19.42 -7.48
N PRO A 395 10.93 -20.29 -8.25
CA PRO A 395 11.66 -21.43 -7.68
C PRO A 395 12.87 -21.05 -6.82
N TYR A 396 13.39 -19.83 -6.94
CA TYR A 396 14.61 -19.36 -6.28
C TYR A 396 14.34 -18.68 -4.94
N GLY A 397 13.25 -17.93 -4.80
CA GLY A 397 12.97 -17.22 -3.56
C GLY A 397 11.77 -16.29 -3.61
N ASN A 398 11.77 -15.29 -2.74
CA ASN A 398 10.75 -14.24 -2.76
C ASN A 398 10.99 -13.31 -3.95
N VAL A 399 9.95 -13.08 -4.75
CA VAL A 399 10.04 -12.26 -5.96
C VAL A 399 9.08 -11.08 -5.88
N ILE A 400 9.61 -9.89 -6.12
CA ILE A 400 8.87 -8.64 -6.24
C ILE A 400 8.78 -8.27 -7.73
N PRO A 401 7.57 -8.27 -8.33
CA PRO A 401 7.40 -7.79 -9.70
C PRO A 401 7.60 -6.28 -9.75
N VAL A 402 8.34 -5.82 -10.75
CA VAL A 402 8.48 -4.40 -11.08
C VAL A 402 7.73 -4.14 -12.37
N ASN A 403 6.57 -3.50 -12.27
CA ASN A 403 5.72 -3.24 -13.42
C ASN A 403 6.37 -2.21 -14.36
N GLY A 404 6.42 -2.53 -15.64
CA GLY A 404 6.99 -1.65 -16.67
C GLY A 404 8.50 -1.79 -16.83
N TRP A 405 9.13 -2.78 -16.20
CA TRP A 405 10.52 -3.17 -16.48
C TRP A 405 10.64 -3.49 -17.97
N GLY A 406 11.39 -2.67 -18.71
CA GLY A 406 11.59 -2.87 -20.14
C GLY A 406 12.58 -3.99 -20.43
N GLN A 407 12.63 -4.47 -21.67
CA GLN A 407 13.76 -5.30 -22.10
C GLN A 407 15.04 -4.46 -22.07
N PHE A 408 16.11 -4.96 -21.46
CA PHE A 408 17.42 -4.30 -21.35
C PHE A 408 17.41 -3.07 -20.45
N LEU A 409 16.64 -3.11 -19.35
CA LEU A 409 16.63 -2.01 -18.38
C LEU A 409 18.01 -1.85 -17.73
N LEU A 410 18.64 -2.97 -17.39
CA LEU A 410 20.00 -3.03 -16.89
C LEU A 410 20.95 -3.08 -18.08
N THR A 411 21.40 -1.93 -18.58
CA THR A 411 22.26 -1.89 -19.76
C THR A 411 23.61 -2.60 -19.56
N ASN A 412 24.04 -3.42 -20.53
CA ASN A 412 25.29 -4.18 -20.47
C ASN A 412 26.54 -3.30 -20.28
N GLY A 413 26.53 -2.08 -20.84
CA GLY A 413 27.64 -1.12 -20.71
C GLY A 413 27.81 -0.53 -19.30
N GLY A 414 26.86 -0.76 -18.40
CA GLY A 414 26.79 -0.14 -17.09
C GLY A 414 25.51 0.68 -16.91
N ALA A 415 25.04 0.79 -15.67
CA ALA A 415 23.91 1.63 -15.29
C ALA A 415 24.06 2.13 -13.85
N ASN A 416 23.35 3.22 -13.54
CA ASN A 416 23.14 3.65 -12.16
C ASN A 416 21.84 3.03 -11.66
N VAL A 417 21.91 2.27 -10.57
CA VAL A 417 20.75 1.60 -9.97
C VAL A 417 20.57 2.14 -8.55
N GLU A 418 19.38 2.64 -8.21
CA GLU A 418 19.08 3.23 -6.90
C GLU A 418 17.78 2.68 -6.30
N LEU A 419 17.75 2.58 -4.98
CA LEU A 419 16.56 2.25 -4.21
C LEU A 419 16.18 3.44 -3.33
N LEU A 420 14.99 3.99 -3.52
CA LEU A 420 14.49 5.15 -2.80
C LEU A 420 13.35 4.75 -1.85
N ASN A 421 13.36 5.25 -0.63
CA ASN A 421 12.22 5.09 0.28
C ASN A 421 11.04 6.01 -0.07
N ASP A 422 9.97 5.93 0.70
CA ASP A 422 8.74 6.71 0.54
C ASP A 422 8.92 8.24 0.67
N SER A 423 10.02 8.69 1.28
CA SER A 423 10.40 10.09 1.39
C SER A 423 11.32 10.58 0.26
N GLY A 424 11.72 9.68 -0.65
CA GLY A 424 12.69 9.96 -1.72
C GLY A 424 14.15 9.93 -1.26
N GLN A 425 14.43 9.40 -0.07
CA GLN A 425 15.81 9.19 0.41
C GLN A 425 16.39 7.94 -0.24
N VAL A 426 17.62 8.05 -0.74
CA VAL A 426 18.40 6.90 -1.23
C VAL A 426 18.72 5.97 -0.06
N ILE A 427 18.25 4.73 -0.15
CA ILE A 427 18.52 3.66 0.81
C ILE A 427 19.77 2.89 0.41
N ASP A 428 19.88 2.50 -0.85
CA ASP A 428 21.13 1.95 -1.40
C ASP A 428 21.20 2.28 -2.89
N ARG A 429 22.40 2.15 -3.46
CA ARG A 429 22.66 2.30 -4.89
C ARG A 429 23.92 1.56 -5.31
N VAL A 430 24.02 1.33 -6.61
CA VAL A 430 25.18 0.71 -7.24
C VAL A 430 25.38 1.27 -8.64
N ARG A 431 26.65 1.51 -9.01
CA ARG A 431 27.05 1.97 -10.34
C ARG A 431 27.94 0.95 -11.00
N TYR A 432 27.34 -0.01 -11.69
CA TYR A 432 28.11 -1.03 -12.38
C TYR A 432 28.52 -0.58 -13.79
N SER A 433 29.57 -1.20 -14.32
CA SER A 433 30.08 -0.98 -15.69
C SER A 433 30.52 -2.31 -16.29
N ASP A 434 30.49 -2.41 -17.61
CA ASP A 434 31.07 -3.53 -18.36
C ASP A 434 32.55 -3.81 -18.01
N THR A 435 33.30 -2.80 -17.58
CA THR A 435 34.67 -2.94 -17.07
C THR A 435 34.77 -3.79 -15.80
N TRP A 436 33.65 -4.07 -15.13
CA TRP A 436 33.61 -4.98 -13.99
C TRP A 436 33.80 -6.43 -14.40
N TYR A 437 33.50 -6.76 -15.67
CA TYR A 437 33.72 -8.06 -16.27
C TYR A 437 35.16 -8.20 -16.76
N ASP A 438 35.90 -9.18 -16.23
CA ASP A 438 37.16 -9.59 -16.85
C ASP A 438 36.84 -10.54 -18.01
N GLN A 439 36.80 -10.01 -19.24
CA GLN A 439 36.51 -10.80 -20.45
C GLN A 439 37.45 -12.00 -20.67
N ALA A 440 38.63 -12.03 -20.03
CA ALA A 440 39.55 -13.15 -20.13
C ALA A 440 39.30 -14.24 -19.07
N ALA A 441 38.69 -13.89 -17.93
CA ALA A 441 38.57 -14.76 -16.76
C ALA A 441 37.12 -15.13 -16.41
N ASP A 442 36.17 -14.26 -16.70
CA ASP A 442 34.78 -14.38 -16.28
C ASP A 442 33.89 -14.93 -17.42
N PRO A 443 33.01 -15.91 -17.14
CA PRO A 443 32.07 -16.40 -18.15
C PRO A 443 31.03 -15.32 -18.52
N PRO A 444 30.66 -15.20 -19.81
CA PRO A 444 29.63 -14.23 -20.20
C PRO A 444 28.28 -14.55 -19.54
N GLY A 445 27.52 -13.51 -19.23
CA GLY A 445 26.18 -13.54 -18.67
C GLY A 445 26.01 -14.10 -17.27
N TRP A 446 27.09 -14.19 -16.52
CA TRP A 446 27.03 -14.44 -15.08
C TRP A 446 26.62 -13.17 -14.31
N THR A 447 26.25 -13.31 -13.05
CA THR A 447 25.79 -12.16 -12.25
C THR A 447 26.94 -11.45 -11.55
N PHE A 448 26.74 -10.18 -11.19
CA PHE A 448 27.59 -9.48 -10.24
C PHE A 448 27.05 -9.68 -8.83
N GLU A 449 27.92 -10.09 -7.90
CA GLU A 449 27.60 -10.37 -6.51
C GLU A 449 28.38 -9.42 -5.59
N ARG A 450 27.69 -8.83 -4.60
CA ARG A 450 28.30 -8.02 -3.54
C ARG A 450 28.98 -8.93 -2.51
N ILE A 451 30.23 -8.65 -2.18
CA ILE A 451 31.05 -9.48 -1.28
C ILE A 451 30.67 -9.24 0.19
N LEU A 452 30.43 -7.98 0.56
CA LEU A 452 30.06 -7.56 1.90
C LEU A 452 28.88 -6.57 1.86
N PRO A 453 27.64 -7.06 2.02
CA PRO A 453 26.44 -6.21 2.02
C PRO A 453 26.41 -5.18 3.16
N ALA A 454 26.98 -5.51 4.32
CA ALA A 454 26.98 -4.64 5.49
C ALA A 454 28.02 -3.49 5.44
N ASN A 455 28.67 -3.26 4.30
CA ASN A 455 29.64 -2.18 4.12
C ASN A 455 28.95 -0.98 3.46
N ASP A 456 29.09 0.20 4.06
CA ASP A 456 28.54 1.51 3.68
C ASP A 456 29.33 2.20 2.53
N CYS A 457 30.43 1.61 2.09
CA CYS A 457 31.19 2.02 0.92
C CYS A 457 30.67 1.39 -0.37
N ASP A 458 30.10 2.21 -1.25
CA ASP A 458 29.76 1.86 -2.63
C ASP A 458 31.01 1.84 -3.52
N LEU A 459 31.84 0.81 -3.34
CA LEU A 459 33.10 0.60 -4.07
C LEU A 459 33.00 -0.56 -5.04
N ARG A 460 33.62 -0.41 -6.23
CA ARG A 460 33.82 -1.51 -7.19
C ARG A 460 34.45 -2.73 -6.51
N SER A 461 35.43 -2.52 -5.63
CA SER A 461 36.18 -3.58 -4.96
C SER A 461 35.30 -4.50 -4.11
N ASN A 462 34.09 -4.06 -3.73
CA ASN A 462 33.09 -4.86 -3.01
C ASN A 462 32.22 -5.74 -3.93
N TRP A 463 32.45 -5.76 -5.24
CA TRP A 463 31.68 -6.56 -6.19
C TRP A 463 32.55 -7.56 -6.93
N VAL A 464 31.99 -8.69 -7.33
CA VAL A 464 32.70 -9.70 -8.14
C VAL A 464 31.71 -10.40 -9.06
N VAL A 465 32.16 -10.89 -10.22
CA VAL A 465 31.35 -11.82 -11.01
C VAL A 465 31.19 -13.12 -10.21
N SER A 466 30.00 -13.71 -10.26
CA SER A 466 29.68 -14.97 -9.58
C SER A 466 30.76 -16.04 -9.79
N ARG A 467 30.94 -16.88 -8.78
CA ARG A 467 31.81 -18.05 -8.79
C ARG A 467 31.00 -19.34 -8.63
N ASP A 468 29.67 -19.25 -8.56
CA ASP A 468 28.78 -20.41 -8.53
C ASP A 468 28.66 -21.02 -9.93
N SER A 469 28.68 -22.35 -9.99
CA SER A 469 28.50 -23.10 -11.23
C SER A 469 27.16 -22.87 -11.94
N SER A 470 26.13 -22.34 -11.27
CA SER A 470 24.88 -21.97 -11.92
C SER A 470 24.89 -20.62 -12.63
N GLY A 471 25.98 -19.84 -12.51
CA GLY A 471 26.13 -18.52 -13.12
C GLY A 471 25.64 -17.34 -12.27
N GLY A 472 25.03 -17.62 -11.11
CA GLY A 472 24.56 -16.66 -10.13
C GLY A 472 23.91 -17.36 -8.94
N THR A 473 23.52 -16.59 -7.93
CA THR A 473 22.98 -17.08 -6.65
C THR A 473 21.61 -16.51 -6.26
N PRO A 474 20.66 -16.27 -7.19
CA PRO A 474 19.37 -15.70 -6.81
C PRO A 474 18.67 -16.54 -5.73
N GLY A 475 18.19 -15.85 -4.69
CA GLY A 475 17.50 -16.38 -3.52
C GLY A 475 18.40 -17.09 -2.50
N ARG A 476 19.73 -17.08 -2.65
CA ARG A 476 20.67 -17.74 -1.73
C ARG A 476 21.93 -16.90 -1.49
N PRO A 477 22.76 -17.22 -0.48
CA PRO A 477 23.97 -16.45 -0.22
C PRO A 477 24.91 -16.42 -1.42
N ASN A 478 25.51 -15.24 -1.67
CA ASN A 478 26.50 -15.02 -2.72
C ASN A 478 27.65 -16.03 -2.65
N SER A 479 28.21 -16.35 -3.82
CA SER A 479 29.29 -17.32 -3.98
C SER A 479 30.62 -16.87 -3.35
N VAL A 480 30.79 -15.55 -3.18
CA VAL A 480 31.93 -14.94 -2.49
C VAL A 480 31.40 -14.02 -1.38
N THR A 481 31.79 -14.31 -0.14
CA THR A 481 31.42 -13.51 1.04
C THR A 481 32.64 -13.17 1.89
N GLY A 482 32.63 -12.05 2.61
CA GLY A 482 33.61 -11.76 3.66
C GLY A 482 34.19 -10.36 3.56
N SER A 483 35.51 -10.25 3.50
CA SER A 483 36.19 -8.96 3.33
C SER A 483 36.67 -8.79 1.89
N PHE A 484 36.45 -7.61 1.33
CA PHE A 484 37.21 -7.14 0.18
C PHE A 484 38.37 -6.25 0.64
N ALA A 485 39.28 -5.92 -0.27
CA ALA A 485 40.41 -5.06 0.03
C ALA A 485 40.49 -3.97 -1.01
N ASP A 486 40.32 -2.73 -0.55
CA ASP A 486 40.94 -1.57 -1.15
C ASP A 486 42.18 -1.20 -0.35
N ARG A 487 43.16 -0.59 -1.01
CA ARG A 487 44.37 -0.02 -0.39
C ARG A 487 44.86 1.23 -1.11
N THR A 488 44.09 1.68 -2.08
CA THR A 488 44.31 2.93 -2.78
C THR A 488 43.42 3.96 -2.10
N GLY A 489 43.99 5.12 -1.77
CA GLY A 489 43.20 6.23 -1.29
C GLY A 489 42.72 7.11 -2.45
N PRO A 490 41.84 8.07 -2.17
CA PRO A 490 41.02 8.72 -3.19
C PRO A 490 41.85 9.67 -4.04
N ALA A 491 41.84 9.46 -5.36
CA ALA A 491 42.54 10.33 -6.29
C ALA A 491 41.64 11.48 -6.73
N MET A 492 42.12 12.71 -6.59
CA MET A 492 41.44 13.89 -7.09
C MET A 492 41.54 13.96 -8.61
N THR A 493 40.41 13.78 -9.29
CA THR A 493 40.34 13.69 -10.76
C THR A 493 40.06 15.03 -11.44
N ALA A 494 39.39 15.97 -10.76
CA ALA A 494 39.06 17.26 -11.34
C ALA A 494 38.78 18.37 -10.31
N VAL A 495 38.97 19.62 -10.77
CA VAL A 495 38.46 20.83 -10.10
C VAL A 495 37.59 21.62 -11.08
N ARG A 496 36.37 21.92 -10.67
CA ARG A 496 35.45 22.81 -11.39
C ARG A 496 35.33 24.13 -10.65
N VAL A 497 35.53 25.25 -11.34
CA VAL A 497 35.27 26.58 -10.79
C VAL A 497 33.80 26.95 -10.99
N ASP A 498 33.04 27.06 -9.89
CA ASP A 498 31.60 27.37 -9.94
C ASP A 498 31.33 28.89 -9.87
N SER A 499 32.18 29.63 -9.13
CA SER A 499 32.13 31.10 -9.02
C SER A 499 33.47 31.65 -8.54
N THR A 500 33.58 32.95 -8.29
CA THR A 500 34.81 33.57 -7.78
C THR A 500 35.17 33.14 -6.35
N THR A 501 34.26 32.51 -5.61
CA THR A 501 34.47 32.05 -4.22
C THR A 501 34.09 30.58 -4.01
N SER A 502 33.81 29.82 -5.07
CA SER A 502 33.36 28.44 -4.98
C SER A 502 34.01 27.57 -6.05
N ILE A 503 34.51 26.41 -5.64
CA ILE A 503 34.97 25.35 -6.52
C ILE A 503 34.36 24.02 -6.08
N THR A 504 34.28 23.06 -7.00
CA THR A 504 33.86 21.68 -6.74
C THR A 504 35.01 20.75 -7.10
N LEU A 505 35.44 19.92 -6.16
CA LEU A 505 36.43 18.86 -6.36
C LEU A 505 35.72 17.56 -6.73
N THR A 506 36.31 16.76 -7.60
CA THR A 506 35.84 15.40 -7.96
C THR A 506 36.94 14.39 -7.69
N PHE A 507 36.55 13.23 -7.16
CA PHE A 507 37.41 12.10 -6.81
C PHE A 507 36.94 10.84 -7.56
N ASP A 508 37.81 9.86 -7.70
CA ASP A 508 37.51 8.59 -8.36
C ASP A 508 36.77 7.58 -7.46
N GLU A 509 36.75 7.80 -6.14
CA GLU A 509 36.05 6.96 -5.18
C GLU A 509 35.38 7.76 -4.03
N PRO A 510 34.43 7.14 -3.30
CA PRO A 510 33.73 7.77 -2.18
C PRO A 510 34.67 8.14 -1.02
N LEU A 511 34.55 9.38 -0.54
CA LEU A 511 35.31 9.89 0.61
C LEU A 511 34.65 9.55 1.96
N ASP A 512 35.45 9.48 3.03
CA ASP A 512 34.94 9.66 4.39
C ASP A 512 34.38 11.08 4.50
N SER A 513 33.05 11.18 4.55
CA SER A 513 32.32 12.45 4.54
C SER A 513 32.63 13.34 5.76
N SER A 514 33.00 12.76 6.91
CA SER A 514 33.36 13.52 8.10
C SER A 514 34.78 14.09 7.98
N ASN A 515 35.71 13.30 7.45
CA ASN A 515 37.07 13.71 7.15
C ASN A 515 37.10 14.80 6.08
N ALA A 516 36.39 14.57 4.96
CA ALA A 516 36.34 15.46 3.82
C ALA A 516 35.62 16.79 4.10
N ALA A 517 34.75 16.84 5.12
CA ALA A 517 34.14 18.10 5.58
C ALA A 517 35.11 19.01 6.37
N SER A 518 36.28 18.50 6.78
CA SER A 518 37.26 19.29 7.50
C SER A 518 38.04 20.22 6.56
N THR A 519 37.89 21.53 6.73
CA THR A 519 38.62 22.53 5.93
C THR A 519 40.14 22.42 6.06
N SER A 520 40.65 21.83 7.14
CA SER A 520 42.09 21.60 7.35
C SER A 520 42.71 20.60 6.37
N ARG A 521 41.88 19.85 5.63
CA ARG A 521 42.33 18.91 4.59
C ARG A 521 42.72 19.61 3.30
N TYR A 522 42.40 20.88 3.15
CA TYR A 522 42.56 21.63 1.92
C TYR A 522 43.44 22.84 2.15
N ALA A 523 44.51 22.95 1.38
CA ALA A 523 45.38 24.11 1.36
C ALA A 523 45.46 24.65 -0.05
N ILE A 524 45.32 25.96 -0.21
CA ILE A 524 45.47 26.63 -1.49
C ILE A 524 46.56 27.68 -1.32
N ASP A 525 47.41 27.80 -2.33
CA ASP A 525 48.47 28.80 -2.33
C ASP A 525 47.95 30.21 -2.62
N SER A 526 48.88 31.14 -2.83
CA SER A 526 48.59 32.50 -3.28
C SER A 526 47.60 33.29 -2.41
N GLY A 527 47.50 32.94 -1.12
CA GLY A 527 46.72 33.64 -0.11
C GLY A 527 45.23 33.30 -0.07
N LEU A 528 44.78 32.31 -0.84
CA LEU A 528 43.41 31.77 -0.71
C LEU A 528 43.31 30.85 0.51
N THR A 529 42.18 30.93 1.20
CA THR A 529 41.85 30.07 2.34
C THR A 529 40.53 29.36 2.09
N VAL A 530 40.43 28.11 2.56
CA VAL A 530 39.20 27.32 2.53
C VAL A 530 38.40 27.62 3.79
N THR A 531 37.22 28.22 3.63
CA THR A 531 36.32 28.61 4.72
C THR A 531 35.16 27.65 4.91
N GLY A 532 34.92 26.76 3.95
CA GLY A 532 33.95 25.68 4.04
C GLY A 532 34.30 24.55 3.09
N ALA A 533 34.00 23.32 3.50
CA ALA A 533 34.11 22.11 2.70
C ALA A 533 32.86 21.26 2.95
N GLN A 534 32.11 20.96 1.91
CA GLN A 534 30.87 20.20 1.98
C GLN A 534 30.94 19.02 1.01
N PRO A 535 31.20 17.79 1.50
CA PRO A 535 31.05 16.58 0.72
C PRO A 535 29.60 16.42 0.27
N ILE A 536 29.39 16.07 -0.99
CA ILE A 536 28.07 15.97 -1.59
C ILE A 536 27.67 14.49 -1.64
N GLY A 537 26.68 14.15 -0.82
CA GLY A 537 26.04 12.84 -0.83
C GLY A 537 25.06 12.68 -2.00
N PRO A 538 24.63 11.44 -2.28
CA PRO A 538 25.01 10.24 -1.54
C PRO A 538 26.36 9.67 -2.02
N ASP A 539 26.91 10.13 -3.16
CA ASP A 539 28.15 9.60 -3.77
C ASP A 539 29.40 9.80 -2.94
N PHE A 540 29.48 10.94 -2.28
CA PHE A 540 30.67 11.41 -1.57
C PHE A 540 31.96 11.40 -2.42
N THR A 541 31.84 11.34 -3.76
CA THR A 541 32.94 11.51 -4.73
C THR A 541 33.19 12.97 -5.08
N THR A 542 32.42 13.91 -4.51
CA THR A 542 32.60 15.35 -4.76
C THR A 542 32.56 16.17 -3.48
N VAL A 543 33.31 17.27 -3.47
CA VAL A 543 33.34 18.22 -2.36
C VAL A 543 33.19 19.64 -2.88
N GLN A 544 32.17 20.35 -2.41
CA GLN A 544 32.03 21.77 -2.65
C GLN A 544 32.87 22.56 -1.64
N ILE A 545 33.77 23.40 -2.15
CA ILE A 545 34.73 24.19 -1.38
C ILE A 545 34.40 25.67 -1.49
N VAL A 546 34.32 26.34 -0.34
CA VAL A 546 34.12 27.79 -0.22
C VAL A 546 35.43 28.48 0.07
N LEU A 547 35.73 29.55 -0.68
CA LEU A 547 37.01 30.25 -0.66
C LEU A 547 36.91 31.67 -0.09
N SER A 548 37.99 32.12 0.55
CA SER A 548 38.17 33.53 0.93
C SER A 548 39.66 33.93 0.87
N PRO A 549 40.02 35.11 0.32
CA PRO A 549 39.17 36.04 -0.44
C PRO A 549 38.69 35.44 -1.78
N ALA A 550 37.97 36.22 -2.59
CA ALA A 550 37.61 35.79 -3.95
C ALA A 550 38.86 35.59 -4.82
N MET A 551 38.80 34.61 -5.72
CA MET A 551 39.83 34.33 -6.71
C MET A 551 40.08 35.55 -7.60
N ASP A 552 41.35 35.91 -7.75
CA ASP A 552 41.86 36.79 -8.78
C ASP A 552 41.97 36.03 -10.12
N SER A 553 41.36 36.57 -11.18
CA SER A 553 41.37 36.01 -12.53
C SER A 553 42.74 36.04 -13.22
N SER A 554 43.69 36.80 -12.69
CA SER A 554 45.06 36.88 -13.21
C SER A 554 46.03 35.85 -12.59
N SER A 555 45.57 35.10 -11.59
CA SER A 555 46.38 34.14 -10.85
C SER A 555 45.98 32.69 -11.16
N SER A 556 46.98 31.82 -11.15
CA SER A 556 46.82 30.37 -11.06
C SER A 556 47.01 29.94 -9.61
N TYR A 557 46.26 28.93 -9.18
CA TYR A 557 46.29 28.40 -7.83
C TYR A 557 46.61 26.92 -7.85
N ALA A 558 47.40 26.48 -6.87
CA ALA A 558 47.63 25.06 -6.60
C ALA A 558 46.80 24.67 -5.37
N LEU A 559 45.79 23.82 -5.56
CA LEU A 559 45.07 23.19 -4.47
C LEU A 559 45.78 21.91 -4.05
N ARG A 560 46.01 21.77 -2.75
CA ARG A 560 46.57 20.57 -2.14
C ARG A 560 45.56 19.95 -1.19
N THR A 561 45.36 18.65 -1.32
CA THR A 561 44.66 17.85 -0.32
C THR A 561 45.69 17.14 0.57
N ASP A 562 45.39 16.98 1.86
CA ASP A 562 46.29 16.30 2.80
C ASP A 562 45.55 15.32 3.71
N MET A 563 45.89 14.03 3.58
CA MET A 563 45.26 12.93 4.32
C MET A 563 43.73 12.97 4.21
N LEU A 564 43.22 13.17 2.99
CA LEU A 564 41.83 12.82 2.70
C LEU A 564 41.73 11.31 2.75
N LEU A 565 40.69 10.82 3.41
CA LEU A 565 40.41 9.40 3.52
C LEU A 565 39.27 9.05 2.56
N ASP A 566 39.37 7.90 1.89
CA ASP A 566 38.18 7.23 1.36
C ASP A 566 37.30 6.76 2.53
N CYS A 567 36.16 6.16 2.21
CA CYS A 567 35.25 5.63 3.22
C CYS A 567 35.80 4.37 3.95
N LEU A 568 36.82 3.68 3.41
CA LEU A 568 37.50 2.56 4.09
C LEU A 568 38.64 3.02 5.01
N GLY A 569 39.02 4.29 4.95
CA GLY A 569 40.07 4.91 5.77
C GLY A 569 41.46 4.91 5.14
N ASP A 570 41.59 4.60 3.86
CA ASP A 570 42.81 4.70 3.08
C ASP A 570 43.13 6.16 2.71
N PRO A 571 44.32 6.67 3.06
CA PRO A 571 44.65 8.08 2.87
C PRO A 571 45.25 8.38 1.49
N ALA A 572 44.87 9.53 0.94
CA ALA A 572 45.54 10.16 -0.19
C ALA A 572 45.81 11.66 0.04
N SER A 573 46.79 12.14 -0.70
CA SER A 573 47.15 13.56 -0.78
C SER A 573 47.47 13.88 -2.23
N ASP A 574 46.80 14.88 -2.79
CA ASP A 574 46.93 15.26 -4.18
C ASP A 574 47.25 16.74 -4.32
N THR A 575 47.63 17.12 -5.55
CA THR A 575 47.78 18.51 -5.93
C THR A 575 47.24 18.70 -7.33
N ILE A 576 46.43 19.73 -7.52
CA ILE A 576 45.89 20.10 -8.83
C ILE A 576 45.88 21.62 -8.99
N ASP A 577 46.24 22.06 -10.19
CA ASP A 577 46.25 23.47 -10.53
C ASP A 577 44.88 23.88 -11.10
N PHE A 578 44.43 25.07 -10.73
CA PHE A 578 43.19 25.65 -11.23
C PHE A 578 43.29 27.18 -11.29
N ALA A 579 42.37 27.80 -12.03
CA ALA A 579 42.28 29.25 -12.14
C ALA A 579 40.85 29.65 -12.49
N LEU A 580 40.46 30.87 -12.12
CA LEU A 580 39.16 31.44 -12.51
C LEU A 580 39.16 31.74 -14.03
N PRO A 581 38.37 31.02 -14.85
CA PRO A 581 38.38 31.26 -16.29
C PRO A 581 37.70 32.59 -16.64
N LEU A 582 38.19 33.24 -17.70
CA LEU A 582 37.51 34.38 -18.33
C LEU A 582 36.95 33.98 -19.70
N ALA A 583 35.99 34.78 -20.17
CA ALA A 583 35.45 34.62 -21.52
C ALA A 583 36.56 34.89 -22.54
N ALA A 584 36.86 33.88 -23.36
CA ALA A 584 37.88 34.01 -24.39
C ALA A 584 37.50 35.05 -25.44
N GLN A 585 38.51 35.78 -25.88
CA GLN A 585 38.48 36.67 -27.03
C GLN A 585 39.14 35.99 -28.22
N LYS A 586 38.84 36.52 -29.42
CA LYS A 586 39.47 36.03 -30.65
C LYS A 586 41.00 36.13 -30.55
N GLY A 587 41.65 34.98 -30.60
CA GLY A 587 43.12 34.86 -30.55
C GLY A 587 43.69 34.54 -29.17
N ASP A 588 42.85 34.37 -28.15
CA ASP A 588 43.27 33.88 -26.83
C ASP A 588 43.70 32.41 -26.91
N VAL A 589 42.86 31.58 -27.52
CA VAL A 589 43.20 30.20 -27.87
C VAL A 589 43.46 30.11 -29.37
N ILE A 590 44.58 29.49 -29.74
CA ILE A 590 44.99 29.29 -31.13
C ILE A 590 45.21 27.81 -31.41
N ILE A 591 45.03 27.41 -32.66
CA ILE A 591 45.58 26.14 -33.15
C ILE A 591 47.10 26.33 -33.27
N ASN A 592 47.86 25.61 -32.46
CA ASN A 592 49.32 25.70 -32.41
C ASN A 592 49.97 24.68 -33.35
N GLU A 593 49.44 23.45 -33.38
CA GLU A 593 49.97 22.36 -34.19
C GLU A 593 48.85 21.50 -34.81
N ILE A 594 49.12 20.92 -35.97
CA ILE A 594 48.22 19.98 -36.66
C ILE A 594 49.05 18.79 -37.16
N MET A 595 48.78 17.60 -36.65
CA MET A 595 49.28 16.33 -37.20
C MET A 595 48.20 15.71 -38.09
N TYR A 596 48.41 15.79 -39.41
CA TYR A 596 47.46 15.31 -40.42
C TYR A 596 47.99 14.08 -41.20
N ASN A 597 49.22 13.66 -40.95
CA ASN A 597 49.86 12.54 -41.63
C ASN A 597 50.81 11.78 -40.67
N PRO A 598 50.26 10.91 -39.83
CA PRO A 598 50.99 10.28 -38.75
C PRO A 598 51.87 9.12 -39.26
N ASP A 599 53.10 9.45 -39.66
CA ASP A 599 54.24 8.51 -39.75
C ASP A 599 55.52 9.05 -39.05
N PRO A 600 55.43 9.52 -37.79
CA PRO A 600 56.61 9.98 -37.04
C PRO A 600 57.39 8.82 -36.40
N PRO A 601 58.73 8.91 -36.30
CA PRO A 601 59.54 7.85 -35.70
C PRO A 601 59.35 7.69 -34.18
N ASP A 602 58.97 8.75 -33.47
CA ASP A 602 58.97 8.81 -32.00
C ASP A 602 57.66 9.34 -31.39
N LEU A 603 56.57 9.44 -32.16
CA LEU A 603 55.25 9.90 -31.68
C LEU A 603 54.16 8.87 -31.99
N PRO A 604 53.03 8.89 -31.26
CA PRO A 604 51.89 8.04 -31.58
C PRO A 604 51.43 8.24 -33.03
N SER A 605 51.14 7.14 -33.72
CA SER A 605 50.66 7.16 -35.11
C SER A 605 49.17 7.51 -35.20
N VAL A 606 48.79 8.68 -34.68
CA VAL A 606 47.41 9.20 -34.67
C VAL A 606 47.37 10.65 -35.13
N ASP A 607 46.26 11.06 -35.74
CA ASP A 607 45.99 12.46 -36.05
C ASP A 607 45.69 13.23 -34.75
N TYR A 608 46.14 14.48 -34.66
CA TYR A 608 45.81 15.36 -33.55
C TYR A 608 45.83 16.84 -33.95
N VAL A 609 45.12 17.66 -33.18
CA VAL A 609 45.25 19.12 -33.21
C VAL A 609 45.65 19.63 -31.84
N GLU A 610 46.72 20.41 -31.76
CA GLU A 610 47.12 21.04 -30.51
C GLU A 610 46.56 22.47 -30.44
N LEU A 611 45.86 22.78 -29.36
CA LEU A 611 45.47 24.13 -29.00
C LEU A 611 46.44 24.72 -27.98
N PHE A 612 46.70 26.01 -28.07
CA PHE A 612 47.52 26.76 -27.12
C PHE A 612 46.75 27.96 -26.58
N ASN A 613 46.77 28.16 -25.25
CA ASN A 613 46.25 29.36 -24.63
C ASN A 613 47.34 30.43 -24.52
N ARG A 614 47.30 31.38 -25.45
CA ARG A 614 48.17 32.55 -25.54
C ARG A 614 47.78 33.66 -24.57
N SER A 615 46.55 33.64 -24.03
CA SER A 615 46.07 34.73 -23.19
C SER A 615 46.81 34.77 -21.84
N ASP A 616 46.56 35.81 -21.05
CA ASP A 616 47.13 35.97 -19.72
C ASP A 616 46.24 35.39 -18.60
N HIS A 617 45.19 34.64 -18.96
CA HIS A 617 44.18 34.09 -18.06
C HIS A 617 43.78 32.68 -18.50
N ALA A 618 43.15 31.90 -17.62
CA ALA A 618 42.64 30.58 -18.00
C ALA A 618 41.38 30.69 -18.87
N VAL A 619 41.22 29.75 -19.80
CA VAL A 619 40.08 29.68 -20.70
C VAL A 619 39.35 28.36 -20.50
N ASN A 620 38.03 28.41 -20.34
CA ASN A 620 37.20 27.20 -20.31
C ASN A 620 36.80 26.83 -21.75
N LEU A 621 37.23 25.65 -22.21
CA LEU A 621 36.96 25.12 -23.54
C LEU A 621 35.65 24.29 -23.60
N ARG A 622 34.99 24.08 -22.47
CA ARG A 622 33.76 23.28 -22.40
C ARG A 622 32.71 23.89 -23.32
N ASP A 623 32.02 23.01 -24.04
CA ASP A 623 30.97 23.37 -25.00
C ASP A 623 31.47 24.13 -26.24
N TRP A 624 32.77 24.36 -26.38
CA TRP A 624 33.34 24.88 -27.62
C TRP A 624 33.18 23.84 -28.73
N LYS A 625 33.01 24.32 -29.96
CA LYS A 625 32.95 23.44 -31.14
C LYS A 625 34.25 23.51 -31.90
N PHE A 626 34.91 22.37 -32.03
CA PHE A 626 35.96 22.15 -33.02
C PHE A 626 35.31 21.61 -34.29
N ALA A 627 35.65 22.18 -35.45
CA ALA A 627 35.02 21.80 -36.71
C ALA A 627 36.02 21.82 -37.86
N ASP A 628 35.86 20.89 -38.78
CA ASP A 628 36.53 20.90 -40.08
C ASP A 628 35.51 21.21 -41.20
N ALA A 629 35.87 20.93 -42.45
CA ALA A 629 34.99 21.21 -43.59
C ALA A 629 33.74 20.30 -43.66
N THR A 630 33.71 19.22 -42.88
CA THR A 630 32.72 18.13 -43.01
C THR A 630 31.90 17.88 -41.75
N SER A 631 32.48 18.14 -40.57
CA SER A 631 31.88 17.80 -39.29
C SER A 631 32.32 18.75 -38.17
N SER A 632 31.67 18.64 -37.02
CA SER A 632 32.05 19.35 -35.81
C SER A 632 31.87 18.47 -34.58
N VAL A 633 32.78 18.58 -33.62
CA VAL A 633 32.71 17.94 -32.30
C VAL A 633 32.62 19.01 -31.22
N THR A 634 31.85 18.73 -30.17
CA THR A 634 31.81 19.57 -28.96
C THR A 634 32.90 19.11 -28.01
N LEU A 635 33.70 20.04 -27.51
CA LEU A 635 34.77 19.76 -26.56
C LEU A 635 34.22 19.60 -25.14
N ASN A 636 34.68 18.56 -24.45
CA ASN A 636 34.34 18.28 -23.05
C ASN A 636 35.42 18.77 -22.06
N ASN A 637 36.56 19.27 -22.55
CA ASN A 637 37.65 19.77 -21.70
C ASN A 637 37.29 21.09 -21.02
N SER A 638 37.52 21.15 -19.71
CA SER A 638 36.96 22.18 -18.84
C SER A 638 37.88 23.37 -18.55
N LEU A 639 39.20 23.25 -18.69
CA LEU A 639 40.10 24.37 -18.39
C LEU A 639 41.44 24.24 -19.12
N LEU A 640 41.84 25.31 -19.82
CA LEU A 640 43.16 25.48 -20.41
C LEU A 640 43.84 26.67 -19.71
N LEU A 641 44.84 26.41 -18.87
CA LEU A 641 45.52 27.46 -18.11
C LEU A 641 46.33 28.37 -19.04
N LYS A 642 46.76 29.51 -18.51
CA LYS A 642 47.63 30.45 -19.21
C LYS A 642 48.93 29.75 -19.63
N GLY A 643 49.22 29.78 -20.93
CA GLY A 643 50.45 29.21 -21.47
C GLY A 643 50.44 27.69 -21.61
N ASP A 644 49.30 27.04 -21.37
CA ASP A 644 49.15 25.59 -21.53
C ASP A 644 48.75 25.20 -22.97
N TYR A 645 49.02 23.94 -23.26
CA TYR A 645 48.67 23.26 -24.51
C TYR A 645 47.68 22.12 -24.24
N VAL A 646 46.86 21.78 -25.21
CA VAL A 646 45.95 20.63 -25.15
C VAL A 646 45.80 19.99 -26.52
N PHE A 647 45.85 18.66 -26.58
CA PHE A 647 45.60 17.88 -27.80
C PHE A 647 44.11 17.54 -27.93
N LEU A 648 43.58 17.68 -29.15
CA LEU A 648 42.25 17.25 -29.59
C LEU A 648 42.33 16.02 -30.48
#